data_AF-A0A8C7VQJ6-F1
#
_entry.id   AF-A0A8C7VQJ6-F1
#
_cell.length_a   1.000
_cell.length_b   1.000
_cell.length_c   1.000
_cell.angle_alpha   90.00
_cell.angle_beta   90.00
_cell.angle_gamma   90.00
#
_symmetry.space_group_name_H-M   'P 1'
#
loop_
_entity.id
_entity.type
_entity.pdbx_description
1 polymer ?
#
loop_
_entity_poly.entity_id
_entity_poly.type
_entity_poly.pdbx_seq_one_letter_code
_entity_poly.pdbx_strand_id
1 'polypeptide(L)'
;IYGMEPPDSSVQSPDFVSLELTVENVEKALQQLYYDPDMEHKNVAQKWLTQAQTSRQAWQFCWPLLSPDKLPEIQFFGASTLHTKISCHWADLPTDQHQTLRMQLLSHISHFSSGPKMVLTRLCVALASLALHTMPQGWPQAVADMVRVYQPEKEEVNAHAHCLALLELLTVLPEEFQSCRLPQARRAQLREALAGEWTAVCPLLRQLLQRQEGNSQVKERALRCLSSWVGLDVPLHGESEGLLQDCFAALSDPELFDTAVETIVSSISQPDCQRYTDALVNLMPLVLGLHDQLKAAARDGDMETSHGICRIAVALGETHSRTLLEQVEHWQGYLALVKMILFCTGIPGHYPVNETTSSLTLTFWYTLQDDILSFEEDKQVVYLQVYRPVYFQLVDVLLHKAHFPSEQDYTSWSSDDKEQFRIYRVDISDTLMYVYEILGAELLSNLYDRLGRLLMDTERPTAWQDTEALLFGFQAIAETIDVNYSDVIPGLIGLIPRISISNIQLADTVMYTIGSLAEWLADHPMMLGNVLPMVLQGLVKAELSVSSVSTLKRICRECRHDLAPYIHDIMTVSQDVLVKDIHKSSQCMWLMQGLGFLLSALPMEEILGSLTTLLTPHIQRLDTLAHQEPSPTAKLSIIHILGMLSSLFTTLDISRQDEGSEGTTPAQARPNPVVVVLQQVFTLIQTILSKWLSDSEVVEAVCGVFERSVKTLLNDFAPMVQQLSEMLGQIYSAFPQASALDLTRQMVHIFAGEKDHFSPIQALIELVTSTTLSIFQPLSKEEATAPKPP
;
A
#
# COMPACT_ATOMS: atom_id res chain seq x y z
N ILE A 1 -7.19 -48.57 -46.44
CA ILE A 1 -6.11 -48.63 -47.45
C ILE A 1 -5.63 -47.20 -47.62
N TYR A 2 -4.48 -46.73 -47.15
CA TYR A 2 -3.38 -47.27 -46.36
C TYR A 2 -2.55 -46.03 -45.92
N GLY A 3 -1.97 -46.05 -44.71
CA GLY A 3 -0.77 -45.26 -44.39
C GLY A 3 -0.96 -43.96 -43.59
N MET A 4 -1.28 -44.06 -42.29
CA MET A 4 -0.72 -43.12 -41.31
C MET A 4 0.45 -43.85 -40.64
N GLU A 5 1.67 -43.48 -40.98
CA GLU A 5 2.84 -43.74 -40.13
C GLU A 5 2.73 -42.82 -38.89
N PRO A 6 3.08 -43.31 -37.69
CA PRO A 6 3.21 -42.45 -36.53
C PRO A 6 4.36 -41.46 -36.76
N PRO A 7 4.29 -40.22 -36.22
CA PRO A 7 5.46 -39.35 -36.26
C PRO A 7 6.59 -40.03 -35.50
N ASP A 8 7.75 -40.11 -36.14
CA ASP A 8 9.00 -40.54 -35.55
C ASP A 8 9.25 -39.77 -34.24
N SER A 9 8.99 -40.42 -33.11
CA SER A 9 9.33 -39.95 -31.77
C SER A 9 10.81 -40.18 -31.49
N SER A 10 11.67 -39.80 -32.43
CA SER A 10 13.12 -39.98 -32.36
C SER A 10 13.91 -38.75 -32.79
N VAL A 11 13.33 -37.55 -32.65
CA VAL A 11 14.17 -36.34 -32.52
C VAL A 11 14.69 -36.32 -31.09
N GLN A 12 15.84 -36.96 -30.88
CA GLN A 12 16.63 -36.83 -29.68
C GLN A 12 16.81 -35.33 -29.40
N SER A 13 16.30 -34.88 -28.26
CA SER A 13 16.62 -33.58 -27.70
C SER A 13 18.14 -33.45 -27.62
N PRO A 14 18.74 -32.30 -27.98
CA PRO A 14 20.16 -32.11 -27.75
C PRO A 14 20.39 -32.14 -26.24
N ASP A 15 21.05 -33.18 -25.74
CA ASP A 15 21.56 -33.26 -24.38
C ASP A 15 22.65 -32.18 -24.20
N PHE A 16 22.22 -30.96 -23.86
CA PHE A 16 23.13 -29.83 -23.63
C PHE A 16 24.13 -30.08 -22.49
N VAL A 17 23.91 -31.11 -21.67
CA VAL A 17 24.79 -31.50 -20.56
C VAL A 17 26.20 -31.92 -21.02
N SER A 18 26.41 -32.22 -22.31
CA SER A 18 27.71 -32.64 -22.87
C SER A 18 28.24 -31.80 -24.04
N LEU A 19 27.58 -30.70 -24.40
CA LEU A 19 27.97 -29.89 -25.55
C LEU A 19 29.16 -28.97 -25.23
N GLU A 20 30.16 -28.97 -26.12
CA GLU A 20 31.25 -28.01 -26.08
C GLU A 20 30.72 -26.57 -26.26
N LEU A 21 31.30 -25.62 -25.52
CA LEU A 21 30.93 -24.20 -25.57
C LEU A 21 31.51 -23.53 -26.82
N THR A 22 30.87 -23.76 -27.97
CA THR A 22 31.15 -23.14 -29.27
C THR A 22 30.07 -22.12 -29.64
N VAL A 23 30.40 -21.18 -30.54
CA VAL A 23 29.44 -20.17 -31.05
C VAL A 23 28.19 -20.83 -31.64
N GLU A 24 28.36 -21.90 -32.43
CA GLU A 24 27.26 -22.63 -33.07
C GLU A 24 26.32 -23.30 -32.05
N ASN A 25 26.87 -23.86 -30.97
CA ASN A 25 26.06 -24.50 -29.93
C ASN A 25 25.32 -23.46 -29.08
N VAL A 26 25.93 -22.30 -28.84
CA VAL A 26 25.26 -21.16 -28.21
C VAL A 26 24.12 -20.65 -29.08
N GLU A 27 24.30 -20.55 -30.39
CA GLU A 27 23.23 -20.16 -31.32
C GLU A 27 22.08 -21.16 -31.34
N LYS A 28 22.36 -22.47 -31.37
CA LYS A 28 21.32 -23.50 -31.27
C LYS A 28 20.55 -23.43 -29.96
N ALA A 29 21.23 -23.24 -28.84
CA ALA A 29 20.59 -23.08 -27.54
C ALA A 29 19.72 -21.81 -27.50
N LEU A 30 20.17 -20.70 -28.09
CA LEU A 30 19.36 -19.47 -28.19
C LEU A 30 18.16 -19.66 -29.10
N GLN A 31 18.31 -20.36 -30.22
CA GLN A 31 17.18 -20.69 -31.09
C GLN A 31 16.14 -21.53 -30.36
N GLN A 32 16.57 -22.53 -29.58
CA GLN A 32 15.68 -23.32 -28.74
C GLN A 32 15.00 -22.46 -27.67
N LEU A 33 15.74 -21.58 -27.00
CA LEU A 33 15.18 -20.70 -25.96
C LEU A 33 14.08 -19.78 -26.51
N TYR A 34 14.32 -19.15 -27.67
CA TYR A 34 13.39 -18.18 -28.23
C TYR A 34 12.24 -18.81 -29.01
N TYR A 35 12.50 -19.88 -29.77
CA TYR A 35 11.58 -20.38 -30.80
C TYR A 35 10.97 -21.76 -30.54
N ASP A 36 11.46 -22.55 -29.58
CA ASP A 36 10.85 -23.84 -29.25
C ASP A 36 9.49 -23.63 -28.54
N PRO A 37 8.39 -24.28 -28.93
CA PRO A 37 7.11 -24.14 -28.23
C PRO A 37 7.08 -24.83 -26.85
N ASP A 38 7.97 -25.77 -26.57
CA ASP A 38 8.01 -26.53 -25.31
C ASP A 38 8.74 -25.76 -24.20
N MET A 39 8.02 -25.50 -23.09
CA MET A 39 8.56 -24.81 -21.92
C MET A 39 9.68 -25.59 -21.22
N GLU A 40 9.66 -26.92 -21.22
CA GLU A 40 10.74 -27.72 -20.63
C GLU A 40 12.02 -27.59 -21.44
N HIS A 41 11.93 -27.57 -22.77
CA HIS A 41 13.07 -27.33 -23.64
C HIS A 41 13.65 -25.93 -23.48
N LYS A 42 12.81 -24.90 -23.31
CA LYS A 42 13.26 -23.55 -22.96
C LYS A 42 13.99 -23.51 -21.63
N ASN A 43 13.46 -24.20 -20.62
CA ASN A 43 14.07 -24.27 -19.29
C ASN A 43 15.46 -24.94 -19.34
N VAL A 44 15.61 -26.00 -20.13
CA VAL A 44 16.92 -26.65 -20.35
C VAL A 44 17.90 -25.72 -21.05
N ALA A 45 17.49 -25.09 -22.15
CA ALA A 45 18.32 -24.15 -22.90
C ALA A 45 18.74 -22.94 -22.03
N GLN A 46 17.82 -22.37 -21.25
CA GLN A 46 18.08 -21.27 -20.32
C GLN A 46 19.12 -21.65 -19.27
N LYS A 47 18.98 -22.82 -18.63
CA LYS A 47 19.94 -23.30 -17.63
C LYS A 47 21.34 -23.46 -18.23
N TRP A 48 21.42 -24.04 -19.43
CA TRP A 48 22.70 -24.22 -20.12
C TRP A 48 23.33 -22.89 -20.56
N LEU A 49 22.55 -21.98 -21.14
CA LEU A 49 23.02 -20.64 -21.51
C LEU A 49 23.50 -19.83 -20.31
N THR A 50 22.83 -19.95 -19.16
CA THR A 50 23.27 -19.34 -17.90
C THR A 50 24.64 -19.87 -17.47
N GLN A 51 24.85 -21.19 -17.58
CA GLN A 51 26.16 -21.79 -17.32
C GLN A 51 27.21 -21.31 -18.33
N ALA A 52 26.86 -21.24 -19.62
CA ALA A 52 27.73 -20.74 -20.67
C ALA A 52 28.18 -19.29 -20.42
N GLN A 53 27.29 -18.40 -19.96
CA GLN A 53 27.62 -17.00 -19.63
C GLN A 53 28.65 -16.88 -18.50
N THR A 54 28.61 -17.76 -17.50
CA THR A 54 29.56 -17.73 -16.37
C THR A 54 30.92 -18.35 -16.69
N SER A 55 31.03 -19.09 -17.81
CA SER A 55 32.25 -19.79 -18.21
C SER A 55 33.43 -18.85 -18.54
N ARG A 56 34.64 -19.41 -18.69
CA ARG A 56 35.82 -18.64 -19.17
C ARG A 56 35.77 -18.39 -20.67
N GLN A 57 35.19 -19.32 -21.42
CA GLN A 57 35.02 -19.28 -22.88
C GLN A 57 34.09 -18.13 -23.31
N ALA A 58 33.23 -17.66 -22.40
CA ALA A 58 32.36 -16.50 -22.60
C ALA A 58 33.10 -15.24 -23.08
N TRP A 59 34.33 -15.00 -22.61
CA TRP A 59 35.15 -13.86 -23.06
C TRP A 59 35.51 -13.92 -24.56
N GLN A 60 35.44 -15.10 -25.18
CA GLN A 60 35.81 -15.33 -26.57
C GLN A 60 34.58 -15.46 -27.46
N PHE A 61 33.59 -16.27 -27.10
CA PHE A 61 32.45 -16.53 -27.97
C PHE A 61 31.46 -15.36 -28.06
N CYS A 62 31.46 -14.44 -27.08
CA CYS A 62 30.53 -13.31 -27.08
C CYS A 62 30.75 -12.33 -28.25
N TRP A 63 31.99 -12.15 -28.73
CA TRP A 63 32.30 -11.23 -29.83
C TRP A 63 31.81 -11.73 -31.19
N PRO A 64 32.03 -12.99 -31.60
CA PRO A 64 31.43 -13.53 -32.83
C PRO A 64 29.90 -13.44 -32.87
N LEU A 65 29.22 -13.53 -31.73
CA LEU A 65 27.76 -13.39 -31.65
C LEU A 65 27.28 -11.96 -31.98
N LEU A 66 28.15 -10.95 -31.87
CA LEU A 66 27.88 -9.56 -32.24
C LEU A 66 28.11 -9.28 -33.73
N SER A 67 28.33 -10.30 -34.55
CA SER A 67 28.56 -10.12 -35.99
C SER A 67 27.26 -9.67 -36.70
N PRO A 68 27.35 -8.86 -37.76
CA PRO A 68 26.18 -8.29 -38.44
C PRO A 68 25.32 -9.32 -39.18
N ASP A 69 25.84 -10.53 -39.40
CA ASP A 69 25.12 -11.68 -39.99
C ASP A 69 24.19 -12.40 -38.99
N LYS A 70 24.24 -12.04 -37.71
CA LYS A 70 23.44 -12.66 -36.64
C LYS A 70 22.15 -11.88 -36.38
N LEU A 71 21.12 -12.59 -35.90
CA LEU A 71 19.84 -11.99 -35.51
C LEU A 71 20.00 -11.11 -34.25
N PRO A 72 19.20 -10.04 -34.08
CA PRO A 72 19.33 -9.11 -32.95
C PRO A 72 19.29 -9.76 -31.56
N GLU A 73 18.47 -10.80 -31.37
CA GLU A 73 18.37 -11.54 -30.10
C GLU A 73 19.61 -12.39 -29.79
N ILE A 74 20.34 -12.84 -30.82
CA ILE A 74 21.63 -13.53 -30.69
C ILE A 74 22.73 -12.51 -30.35
N GLN A 75 22.74 -11.38 -31.05
CA GLN A 75 23.64 -10.26 -30.76
C GLN A 75 23.42 -9.74 -29.33
N PHE A 76 22.17 -9.64 -28.88
CA PHE A 76 21.83 -9.24 -27.52
C PHE A 76 22.41 -10.19 -26.48
N PHE A 77 22.37 -11.51 -26.72
CA PHE A 77 23.02 -12.47 -25.82
C PHE A 77 24.54 -12.28 -25.77
N GLY A 78 25.19 -11.98 -26.90
CA GLY A 78 26.61 -11.62 -26.95
C GLY A 78 26.92 -10.40 -26.08
N ALA A 79 26.18 -9.30 -26.27
CA ALA A 79 26.33 -8.09 -25.47
C ALA A 79 26.02 -8.32 -23.98
N SER A 80 24.98 -9.10 -23.67
CA SER A 80 24.61 -9.43 -22.28
C SER A 80 25.67 -10.29 -21.60
N THR A 81 26.29 -11.21 -22.35
CA THR A 81 27.39 -12.03 -21.84
C THR A 81 28.59 -11.15 -21.49
N LEU A 82 28.92 -10.18 -22.35
CA LEU A 82 29.99 -9.21 -22.06
C LEU A 82 29.72 -8.41 -20.79
N HIS A 83 28.51 -7.88 -20.63
CA HIS A 83 28.11 -7.17 -19.41
C HIS A 83 28.27 -8.05 -18.17
N THR A 84 27.68 -9.25 -18.16
CA THR A 84 27.79 -10.19 -17.02
C THR A 84 29.24 -10.54 -16.69
N LYS A 85 30.08 -10.76 -17.71
CA LYS A 85 31.50 -11.06 -17.50
C LYS A 85 32.26 -9.87 -16.89
N ILE A 86 31.97 -8.65 -17.34
CA ILE A 86 32.59 -7.44 -16.79
C ILE A 86 32.08 -7.17 -15.36
N SER A 87 30.78 -7.24 -15.12
CA SER A 87 30.17 -6.88 -13.83
C SER A 87 30.44 -7.92 -12.72
N CYS A 88 30.38 -9.21 -13.05
CA CYS A 88 30.45 -10.29 -12.05
C CYS A 88 31.81 -11.00 -12.02
N HIS A 89 32.54 -10.99 -13.14
CA HIS A 89 33.78 -11.76 -13.32
C HIS A 89 34.98 -10.89 -13.67
N TRP A 90 34.98 -9.62 -13.24
CA TRP A 90 36.08 -8.67 -13.49
C TRP A 90 37.46 -9.20 -13.09
N ALA A 91 37.53 -9.97 -11.98
CA ALA A 91 38.77 -10.54 -11.47
C ALA A 91 39.40 -11.60 -12.41
N ASP A 92 38.63 -12.16 -13.35
CA ASP A 92 39.15 -13.11 -14.35
C ASP A 92 40.00 -12.40 -15.42
N LEU A 93 39.90 -11.07 -15.55
CA LEU A 93 40.52 -10.31 -16.64
C LEU A 93 41.86 -9.67 -16.22
N PRO A 94 42.98 -10.04 -16.85
CA PRO A 94 44.29 -9.44 -16.61
C PRO A 94 44.31 -7.91 -16.88
N THR A 95 45.07 -7.17 -16.06
CA THR A 95 45.14 -5.69 -16.13
C THR A 95 45.70 -5.16 -17.45
N ASP A 96 46.56 -5.91 -18.13
CA ASP A 96 47.11 -5.61 -19.47
C ASP A 96 46.04 -5.66 -20.57
N GLN A 97 44.92 -6.35 -20.35
CA GLN A 97 43.84 -6.48 -21.32
C GLN A 97 42.74 -5.41 -21.17
N HIS A 98 42.76 -4.63 -20.09
CA HIS A 98 41.73 -3.63 -19.79
C HIS A 98 41.62 -2.56 -20.89
N GLN A 99 42.76 -2.06 -21.40
CA GLN A 99 42.78 -1.07 -22.48
C GLN A 99 42.26 -1.66 -23.81
N THR A 100 42.62 -2.90 -24.13
CA THR A 100 42.16 -3.58 -25.34
C THR A 100 40.65 -3.80 -25.31
N LEU A 101 40.12 -4.29 -24.19
CA LEU A 101 38.68 -4.49 -23.99
C LEU A 101 37.92 -3.17 -24.12
N ARG A 102 38.44 -2.08 -23.53
CA ARG A 102 37.87 -0.74 -23.66
C ARG A 102 37.77 -0.29 -25.13
N MET A 103 38.86 -0.42 -25.89
CA MET A 103 38.89 -0.02 -27.30
C MET A 103 37.93 -0.89 -28.15
N GLN A 104 37.83 -2.18 -27.85
CA GLN A 104 36.90 -3.10 -28.53
C GLN A 104 35.45 -2.70 -28.28
N LEU A 105 35.07 -2.44 -27.02
CA LEU A 105 33.71 -2.00 -26.68
C LEU A 105 33.35 -0.67 -27.36
N LEU A 106 34.25 0.32 -27.33
CA LEU A 106 34.03 1.60 -28.01
C LEU A 106 33.84 1.43 -29.53
N SER A 107 34.65 0.58 -30.17
CA SER A 107 34.51 0.26 -31.60
C SER A 107 33.17 -0.40 -31.91
N HIS A 108 32.76 -1.39 -31.11
CA HIS A 108 31.47 -2.06 -31.28
C HIS A 108 30.29 -1.12 -31.03
N ILE A 109 30.32 -0.26 -30.01
CA ILE A 109 29.27 0.74 -29.78
C ILE A 109 29.15 1.69 -30.97
N SER A 110 30.27 2.13 -31.54
CA SER A 110 30.28 2.96 -32.76
C SER A 110 29.64 2.23 -33.95
N HIS A 111 29.95 0.95 -34.13
CA HIS A 111 29.34 0.11 -35.18
C HIS A 111 27.83 -0.09 -34.97
N PHE A 112 27.41 -0.33 -33.72
CA PHE A 112 26.01 -0.51 -33.34
C PHE A 112 25.21 0.78 -33.17
N SER A 113 25.83 1.96 -33.37
CA SER A 113 25.15 3.26 -33.30
C SER A 113 23.95 3.38 -34.25
N SER A 114 24.01 2.67 -35.38
CA SER A 114 22.92 2.57 -36.37
C SER A 114 22.23 1.19 -36.36
N GLY A 115 22.54 0.33 -35.38
CA GLY A 115 22.04 -1.04 -35.25
C GLY A 115 20.85 -1.18 -34.30
N PRO A 116 20.52 -2.41 -33.86
CA PRO A 116 19.41 -2.66 -32.94
C PRO A 116 19.64 -1.99 -31.56
N LYS A 117 18.69 -1.13 -31.14
CA LYS A 117 18.78 -0.37 -29.88
C LYS A 117 19.06 -1.23 -28.65
N MET A 118 18.43 -2.41 -28.53
CA MET A 118 18.63 -3.31 -27.39
C MET A 118 20.09 -3.79 -27.24
N VAL A 119 20.79 -3.98 -28.37
CA VAL A 119 22.20 -4.41 -28.38
C VAL A 119 23.10 -3.22 -28.03
N LEU A 120 22.83 -2.04 -28.61
CA LEU A 120 23.53 -0.80 -28.30
C LEU A 120 23.47 -0.47 -26.80
N THR A 121 22.27 -0.41 -26.22
CA THR A 121 22.08 -0.14 -24.78
C THR A 121 22.86 -1.16 -23.93
N ARG A 122 22.81 -2.46 -24.28
CA ARG A 122 23.52 -3.49 -23.52
C ARG A 122 25.04 -3.36 -23.62
N LEU A 123 25.58 -2.96 -24.77
CA LEU A 123 27.00 -2.66 -24.95
C LEU A 123 27.41 -1.39 -24.17
N CYS A 124 26.56 -0.36 -24.17
CA CYS A 124 26.78 0.83 -23.34
C CYS A 124 26.84 0.48 -21.85
N VAL A 125 25.93 -0.37 -21.37
CA VAL A 125 25.90 -0.91 -20.01
C VAL A 125 27.18 -1.72 -19.68
N ALA A 126 27.66 -2.54 -20.62
CA ALA A 126 28.92 -3.27 -20.48
C ALA A 126 30.13 -2.31 -20.36
N LEU A 127 30.18 -1.25 -21.17
CA LEU A 127 31.25 -0.24 -21.10
C LEU A 127 31.15 0.62 -19.83
N ALA A 128 29.94 0.95 -19.38
CA ALA A 128 29.71 1.63 -18.11
C ALA A 128 30.24 0.81 -16.93
N SER A 129 29.91 -0.49 -16.87
CA SER A 129 30.47 -1.41 -15.87
C SER A 129 32.01 -1.43 -15.90
N LEU A 130 32.63 -1.45 -17.09
CA LEU A 130 34.09 -1.37 -17.24
C LEU A 130 34.65 -0.06 -16.69
N ALA A 131 34.00 1.07 -17.00
CA ALA A 131 34.39 2.38 -16.49
C ALA A 131 34.33 2.41 -14.94
N LEU A 132 33.27 1.90 -14.33
CA LEU A 132 33.12 1.84 -12.87
C LEU A 132 34.17 0.94 -12.19
N HIS A 133 34.63 -0.12 -12.85
CA HIS A 133 35.73 -0.95 -12.33
C HIS A 133 37.09 -0.27 -12.44
N THR A 134 37.30 0.60 -13.44
CA THR A 134 38.61 1.21 -13.73
C THR A 134 38.78 2.61 -13.15
N MET A 135 37.71 3.39 -12.95
CA MET A 135 37.76 4.70 -12.30
C MET A 135 38.11 4.58 -10.80
N PRO A 136 38.72 5.56 -10.13
CA PRO A 136 39.41 6.72 -10.72
C PRO A 136 40.86 6.40 -11.15
N GLN A 137 41.41 5.22 -10.85
CA GLN A 137 42.85 4.95 -10.97
C GLN A 137 43.29 4.54 -12.39
N GLY A 138 42.56 3.64 -13.05
CA GLY A 138 42.88 3.10 -14.37
C GLY A 138 42.28 3.88 -15.53
N TRP A 139 41.19 4.62 -15.30
CA TRP A 139 40.57 5.51 -16.29
C TRP A 139 40.02 6.78 -15.64
N PRO A 140 40.87 7.75 -15.26
CA PRO A 140 40.43 8.92 -14.48
C PRO A 140 39.40 9.81 -15.18
N GLN A 141 39.58 10.06 -16.49
CA GLN A 141 38.75 10.97 -17.30
C GLN A 141 37.82 10.20 -18.26
N ALA A 142 37.11 9.20 -17.74
CA ALA A 142 36.35 8.27 -18.57
C ALA A 142 35.29 8.97 -19.43
N VAL A 143 34.55 9.92 -18.84
CA VAL A 143 33.46 10.60 -19.54
C VAL A 143 34.01 11.63 -20.52
N ALA A 144 35.01 12.42 -20.13
CA ALA A 144 35.65 13.34 -21.06
C ALA A 144 36.26 12.63 -22.29
N ASP A 145 36.86 11.45 -22.10
CA ASP A 145 37.37 10.62 -23.21
C ASP A 145 36.24 10.10 -24.10
N MET A 146 35.14 9.59 -23.52
CA MET A 146 33.96 9.15 -24.28
C MET A 146 33.39 10.30 -25.13
N VAL A 147 33.24 11.49 -24.54
CA VAL A 147 32.76 12.68 -25.25
C VAL A 147 33.68 13.03 -26.42
N ARG A 148 35.01 12.98 -26.25
CA ARG A 148 35.98 13.25 -27.33
C ARG A 148 35.90 12.21 -28.46
N VAL A 149 35.69 10.94 -28.14
CA VAL A 149 35.62 9.86 -29.15
C VAL A 149 34.38 9.99 -30.04
N TYR A 150 33.26 10.44 -29.49
CA TYR A 150 31.98 10.53 -30.21
C TYR A 150 31.60 11.95 -30.67
N GLN A 151 32.42 12.96 -30.36
CA GLN A 151 32.25 14.30 -30.94
C GLN A 151 32.70 14.30 -32.42
N PRO A 152 31.85 14.72 -33.36
CA PRO A 152 32.17 14.63 -34.79
C PRO A 152 33.26 15.63 -35.19
N GLU A 153 34.27 15.17 -35.93
CA GLU A 153 35.09 16.03 -36.79
C GLU A 153 34.23 16.50 -37.98
N LYS A 154 33.43 17.54 -37.74
CA LYS A 154 32.66 18.42 -38.66
C LYS A 154 31.91 17.89 -39.90
N GLU A 155 32.15 16.72 -40.48
CA GLU A 155 31.44 16.21 -41.68
C GLU A 155 31.39 14.67 -41.75
N GLU A 156 30.82 14.00 -40.74
CA GLU A 156 30.53 12.55 -40.81
C GLU A 156 29.06 12.25 -41.09
N VAL A 157 28.81 11.31 -42.01
CA VAL A 157 27.49 10.80 -42.41
C VAL A 157 26.67 10.23 -41.23
N ASN A 158 27.33 9.86 -40.13
CA ASN A 158 26.72 9.21 -38.96
C ASN A 158 26.71 10.08 -37.68
N ALA A 159 26.99 11.39 -37.78
CA ALA A 159 27.11 12.28 -36.61
C ALA A 159 25.89 12.24 -35.67
N HIS A 160 24.68 12.07 -36.23
CA HIS A 160 23.45 11.93 -35.44
C HIS A 160 23.40 10.62 -34.64
N ALA A 161 23.71 9.49 -35.26
CA ALA A 161 23.73 8.18 -34.60
C ALA A 161 24.82 8.10 -33.51
N HIS A 162 26.00 8.67 -33.76
CA HIS A 162 27.07 8.78 -32.77
C HIS A 162 26.67 9.64 -31.57
N CYS A 163 25.96 10.76 -31.80
CA CYS A 163 25.44 11.58 -30.71
C CYS A 163 24.43 10.82 -29.83
N LEU A 164 23.53 10.05 -30.44
CA LEU A 164 22.55 9.24 -29.70
C LEU A 164 23.24 8.11 -28.91
N ALA A 165 24.24 7.45 -29.49
CA ALA A 165 25.02 6.42 -28.80
C ALA A 165 25.81 6.99 -27.61
N LEU A 166 26.39 8.19 -27.77
CA LEU A 166 27.05 8.90 -26.67
C LEU A 166 26.08 9.21 -25.54
N LEU A 167 24.91 9.78 -25.86
CA LEU A 167 23.89 10.08 -24.83
C LEU A 167 23.40 8.82 -24.13
N GLU A 168 23.24 7.71 -24.86
CA GLU A 168 22.90 6.41 -24.25
C GLU A 168 23.97 5.97 -23.26
N LEU A 169 25.25 6.02 -23.66
CA LEU A 169 26.37 5.65 -22.81
C LEU A 169 26.46 6.52 -21.54
N LEU A 170 26.26 7.83 -21.69
CA LEU A 170 26.25 8.75 -20.57
C LEU A 170 25.02 8.54 -19.67
N THR A 171 23.88 8.11 -20.22
CA THR A 171 22.66 7.84 -19.44
C THR A 171 22.80 6.57 -18.61
N VAL A 172 23.34 5.49 -19.17
CA VAL A 172 23.44 4.21 -18.46
C VAL A 172 24.57 4.17 -17.43
N LEU A 173 25.56 5.09 -17.50
CA LEU A 173 26.69 5.10 -16.58
C LEU A 173 26.28 5.37 -15.12
N PRO A 174 25.51 6.43 -14.80
CA PRO A 174 24.95 6.60 -13.45
C PRO A 174 23.98 5.48 -13.04
N GLU A 175 23.15 4.99 -13.97
CA GLU A 175 22.20 3.89 -13.70
C GLU A 175 22.92 2.61 -13.27
N GLU A 176 24.00 2.25 -13.96
CA GLU A 176 24.84 1.11 -13.59
C GLU A 176 25.55 1.33 -12.25
N PHE A 177 25.99 2.55 -11.94
CA PHE A 177 26.53 2.86 -10.62
C PHE A 177 25.49 2.65 -9.51
N GLN A 178 24.25 3.03 -9.76
CA GLN A 178 23.15 2.85 -8.81
C GLN A 178 22.81 1.37 -8.60
N SER A 179 22.79 0.56 -9.67
CA SER A 179 22.45 -0.87 -9.63
C SER A 179 23.59 -1.76 -9.10
N CYS A 180 24.85 -1.34 -9.26
CA CYS A 180 26.02 -2.13 -8.87
C CYS A 180 26.15 -2.31 -7.34
N ARG A 181 26.33 -3.58 -6.92
CA ARG A 181 26.64 -3.94 -5.53
C ARG A 181 28.11 -3.72 -5.21
N LEU A 182 28.44 -2.52 -4.76
CA LEU A 182 29.81 -2.11 -4.43
C LEU A 182 29.99 -1.93 -2.92
N PRO A 183 31.18 -2.24 -2.35
CA PRO A 183 31.52 -1.86 -0.98
C PRO A 183 31.37 -0.35 -0.75
N GLN A 184 30.93 0.06 0.45
CA GLN A 184 30.59 1.47 0.74
C GLN A 184 31.73 2.44 0.43
N ALA A 185 32.97 2.12 0.82
CA ALA A 185 34.15 2.96 0.55
C ALA A 185 34.39 3.14 -0.96
N ARG A 186 34.22 2.07 -1.75
CA ARG A 186 34.36 2.11 -3.21
C ARG A 186 33.24 2.91 -3.85
N ARG A 187 32.01 2.77 -3.36
CA ARG A 187 30.85 3.54 -3.82
C ARG A 187 31.04 5.04 -3.56
N ALA A 188 31.58 5.43 -2.41
CA ALA A 188 31.89 6.82 -2.09
C ALA A 188 32.94 7.42 -3.05
N GLN A 189 34.05 6.71 -3.26
CA GLN A 189 35.11 7.14 -4.20
C GLN A 189 34.60 7.30 -5.64
N LEU A 190 33.78 6.36 -6.11
CA LEU A 190 33.21 6.42 -7.46
C LEU A 190 32.18 7.54 -7.59
N ARG A 191 31.36 7.79 -6.57
CA ARG A 191 30.43 8.92 -6.57
C ARG A 191 31.17 10.26 -6.70
N GLU A 192 32.25 10.46 -5.95
CA GLU A 192 33.07 11.67 -6.04
C GLU A 192 33.71 11.82 -7.42
N ALA A 193 34.25 10.73 -7.98
CA ALA A 193 34.83 10.74 -9.33
C ALA A 193 33.79 11.06 -10.42
N LEU A 194 32.61 10.44 -10.36
CA LEU A 194 31.52 10.70 -11.31
C LEU A 194 30.99 12.13 -11.16
N ALA A 195 30.83 12.62 -9.93
CA ALA A 195 30.42 14.02 -9.70
C ALA A 195 31.43 15.01 -10.30
N GLY A 196 32.74 14.70 -10.27
CA GLY A 196 33.76 15.50 -10.95
C GLY A 196 33.60 15.54 -12.48
N GLU A 197 33.20 14.43 -13.10
CA GLU A 197 32.95 14.34 -14.53
C GLU A 197 31.69 15.11 -14.98
N TRP A 198 30.83 15.55 -14.05
CA TRP A 198 29.67 16.41 -14.38
C TRP A 198 30.07 17.68 -15.14
N THR A 199 31.25 18.22 -14.84
CA THR A 199 31.81 19.41 -15.51
C THR A 199 32.01 19.21 -17.02
N ALA A 200 32.12 17.97 -17.51
CA ALA A 200 32.18 17.65 -18.93
C ALA A 200 30.79 17.38 -19.54
N VAL A 201 29.85 16.84 -18.76
CA VAL A 201 28.50 16.46 -19.21
C VAL A 201 27.58 17.67 -19.29
N CYS A 202 27.58 18.54 -18.28
CA CYS A 202 26.69 19.69 -18.20
C CYS A 202 26.76 20.61 -19.43
N PRO A 203 27.94 21.05 -19.90
CA PRO A 203 28.03 21.91 -21.08
C PRO A 203 27.54 21.22 -22.36
N LEU A 204 27.79 19.91 -22.49
CA LEU A 204 27.35 19.11 -23.63
C LEU A 204 25.82 19.06 -23.70
N LEU A 205 25.16 18.71 -22.60
CA LEU A 205 23.70 18.64 -22.54
C LEU A 205 23.07 20.00 -22.82
N ARG A 206 23.64 21.07 -22.24
CA ARG A 206 23.20 22.44 -22.47
C ARG A 206 23.29 22.83 -23.94
N GLN A 207 24.42 22.54 -24.58
CA GLN A 207 24.62 22.80 -26.00
C GLN A 207 23.61 22.03 -26.87
N LEU A 208 23.27 20.79 -26.52
CA LEU A 208 22.33 19.97 -27.28
C LEU A 208 20.88 20.47 -27.15
N LEU A 209 20.46 20.90 -25.96
CA LEU A 209 19.11 21.44 -25.73
C LEU A 209 18.90 22.80 -26.41
N GLN A 210 19.91 23.67 -26.39
CA GLN A 210 19.83 25.02 -26.98
C GLN A 210 19.89 25.07 -28.52
N ARG A 211 20.17 23.95 -29.20
CA ARG A 211 20.18 23.89 -30.67
C ARG A 211 18.75 24.08 -31.23
N GLN A 212 18.55 25.16 -31.98
CA GLN A 212 17.25 25.51 -32.57
C GLN A 212 16.79 24.51 -33.65
N GLU A 213 17.69 24.03 -34.51
CA GLU A 213 17.43 22.98 -35.51
C GLU A 213 17.76 21.56 -34.98
N GLY A 214 17.66 21.35 -33.66
CA GLY A 214 17.92 20.05 -33.05
C GLY A 214 16.79 19.06 -33.30
N ASN A 215 17.13 17.83 -33.70
CA ASN A 215 16.18 16.71 -33.76
C ASN A 215 15.60 16.45 -32.35
N SER A 216 14.28 16.42 -32.21
CA SER A 216 13.53 16.16 -30.97
C SER A 216 14.08 14.94 -30.21
N GLN A 217 14.42 13.86 -30.93
CA GLN A 217 15.00 12.65 -30.34
C GLN A 217 16.33 12.88 -29.60
N VAL A 218 17.16 13.84 -30.05
CA VAL A 218 18.43 14.17 -29.37
C VAL A 218 18.15 14.93 -28.09
N LYS A 219 17.18 15.85 -28.11
CA LYS A 219 16.77 16.63 -26.92
C LYS A 219 16.14 15.71 -25.88
N GLU A 220 15.27 14.80 -26.30
CA GLU A 220 14.67 13.76 -25.45
C GLU A 220 15.76 12.91 -24.76
N ARG A 221 16.76 12.43 -25.51
CA ARG A 221 17.90 11.67 -24.94
C ARG A 221 18.78 12.51 -24.03
N ALA A 222 18.94 13.80 -24.31
CA ALA A 222 19.68 14.71 -23.45
C ALA A 222 18.97 14.94 -22.10
N LEU A 223 17.63 15.06 -22.11
CA LEU A 223 16.81 15.15 -20.91
C LEU A 223 16.90 13.86 -20.07
N ARG A 224 16.76 12.67 -20.70
CA ARG A 224 16.96 11.38 -20.00
C ARG A 224 18.36 11.26 -19.39
N CYS A 225 19.38 11.67 -20.13
CA CYS A 225 20.74 11.73 -19.61
C CYS A 225 20.81 12.61 -18.38
N LEU A 226 20.27 13.84 -18.41
CA LEU A 226 20.24 14.72 -17.24
C LEU A 226 19.54 14.04 -16.04
N SER A 227 18.37 13.45 -16.25
CA SER A 227 17.61 12.78 -15.18
C SER A 227 18.39 11.64 -14.51
N SER A 228 19.19 10.89 -15.27
CA SER A 228 20.06 9.84 -14.74
C SER A 228 21.20 10.40 -13.88
N TRP A 229 21.84 11.49 -14.34
CA TRP A 229 22.95 12.13 -13.64
C TRP A 229 22.53 12.87 -12.37
N VAL A 230 21.32 13.41 -12.36
CA VAL A 230 20.69 14.02 -11.18
C VAL A 230 20.67 13.05 -9.98
N GLY A 231 20.55 11.74 -10.21
CA GLY A 231 20.62 10.74 -9.14
C GLY A 231 22.00 10.54 -8.50
N LEU A 232 23.02 11.33 -8.89
CA LEU A 232 24.36 11.32 -8.29
C LEU A 232 24.63 12.51 -7.35
N ASP A 233 23.58 13.24 -6.95
CA ASP A 233 23.66 14.44 -6.09
C ASP A 233 24.49 15.57 -6.71
N VAL A 234 24.29 15.78 -8.01
CA VAL A 234 24.94 16.84 -8.78
C VAL A 234 24.53 18.22 -8.25
N PRO A 235 25.46 19.19 -8.11
CA PRO A 235 25.15 20.52 -7.60
C PRO A 235 24.22 21.33 -8.53
N LEU A 236 23.24 22.02 -7.94
CA LEU A 236 22.25 22.88 -8.62
C LEU A 236 22.64 24.36 -8.73
N HIS A 237 23.93 24.68 -8.83
CA HIS A 237 24.40 26.05 -8.99
C HIS A 237 25.14 26.28 -10.31
N GLY A 238 25.20 27.53 -10.76
CA GLY A 238 25.98 27.92 -11.93
C GLY A 238 25.41 27.37 -13.24
N GLU A 239 26.19 26.54 -13.96
CA GLU A 239 25.77 26.01 -15.25
C GLU A 239 24.59 25.03 -15.16
N SER A 240 24.47 24.29 -14.05
CA SER A 240 23.34 23.37 -13.81
C SER A 240 22.01 24.11 -13.70
N GLU A 241 22.00 25.32 -13.12
CA GLU A 241 20.79 26.17 -13.04
C GLU A 241 20.33 26.60 -14.45
N GLY A 242 21.28 26.98 -15.31
CA GLY A 242 20.98 27.30 -16.70
C GLY A 242 20.46 26.10 -17.50
N LEU A 243 20.93 24.89 -17.19
CA LEU A 243 20.44 23.66 -17.81
C LEU A 243 18.99 23.36 -17.39
N LEU A 244 18.61 23.61 -16.14
CA LEU A 244 17.22 23.50 -15.70
C LEU A 244 16.31 24.49 -16.41
N GLN A 245 16.75 25.74 -16.62
CA GLN A 245 15.99 26.71 -17.42
C GLN A 245 15.76 26.21 -18.86
N ASP A 246 16.76 25.57 -19.46
CA ASP A 246 16.63 24.94 -20.78
C ASP A 246 15.62 23.77 -20.76
N CYS A 247 15.51 23.02 -19.65
CA CYS A 247 14.46 22.01 -19.46
C CYS A 247 13.05 22.62 -19.38
N PHE A 248 12.88 23.73 -18.66
CA PHE A 248 11.59 24.44 -18.62
C PHE A 248 11.18 24.94 -20.01
N ALA A 249 12.13 25.41 -20.82
CA ALA A 249 11.86 25.79 -22.20
C ALA A 249 11.40 24.60 -23.06
N ALA A 250 11.88 23.38 -22.77
CA ALA A 250 11.47 22.16 -23.48
C ALA A 250 10.01 21.75 -23.21
N LEU A 251 9.37 22.22 -22.13
CA LEU A 251 7.95 21.96 -21.85
C LEU A 251 6.99 22.57 -22.89
N SER A 252 7.47 23.50 -23.72
CA SER A 252 6.68 24.05 -24.83
C SER A 252 6.56 23.09 -26.02
N ASP A 253 7.37 22.03 -26.07
CA ASP A 253 7.37 21.02 -27.12
C ASP A 253 6.60 19.77 -26.64
N PRO A 254 5.46 19.42 -27.26
CA PRO A 254 4.66 18.27 -26.89
C PRO A 254 5.42 16.93 -26.94
N GLU A 255 6.39 16.76 -27.84
CA GLU A 255 7.17 15.51 -27.93
C GLU A 255 8.15 15.36 -26.76
N LEU A 256 8.54 16.47 -26.13
CA LEU A 256 9.51 16.49 -25.04
C LEU A 256 8.86 16.64 -23.66
N PHE A 257 7.56 16.98 -23.61
CA PHE A 257 6.86 17.37 -22.39
C PHE A 257 7.06 16.37 -21.25
N ASP A 258 6.72 15.09 -21.44
CA ASP A 258 6.82 14.08 -20.38
C ASP A 258 8.25 13.90 -19.89
N THR A 259 9.20 13.84 -20.82
CA THR A 259 10.61 13.63 -20.48
C THR A 259 11.16 14.87 -19.76
N ALA A 260 10.73 16.07 -20.14
CA ALA A 260 11.10 17.31 -19.46
C ALA A 260 10.49 17.39 -18.06
N VAL A 261 9.21 17.02 -17.88
CA VAL A 261 8.55 16.93 -16.57
C VAL A 261 9.31 15.98 -15.65
N GLU A 262 9.58 14.74 -16.08
CA GLU A 262 10.34 13.77 -15.27
C GLU A 262 11.71 14.31 -14.87
N THR A 263 12.41 14.95 -15.80
CA THR A 263 13.74 15.50 -15.56
C THR A 263 13.70 16.64 -14.56
N ILE A 264 12.74 17.55 -14.67
CA ILE A 264 12.57 18.69 -13.74
C ILE A 264 12.20 18.18 -12.35
N VAL A 265 11.23 17.27 -12.25
CA VAL A 265 10.80 16.67 -10.97
C VAL A 265 11.95 15.95 -10.30
N SER A 266 12.65 15.07 -11.02
CA SER A 266 13.83 14.36 -10.51
C SER A 266 14.91 15.33 -9.99
N SER A 267 15.13 16.43 -10.71
CA SER A 267 16.11 17.45 -10.32
C SER A 267 15.72 18.20 -9.05
N ILE A 268 14.44 18.55 -8.91
CA ILE A 268 13.93 19.27 -7.73
C ILE A 268 13.89 18.34 -6.52
N SER A 269 13.54 17.06 -6.69
CA SER A 269 13.39 16.07 -5.62
C SER A 269 14.70 15.47 -5.10
N GLN A 270 15.87 16.01 -5.47
CA GLN A 270 17.15 15.52 -4.95
C GLN A 270 17.29 15.76 -3.43
N PRO A 271 17.84 14.81 -2.65
CA PRO A 271 17.93 14.92 -1.18
C PRO A 271 18.72 16.15 -0.66
N ASP A 272 19.77 16.56 -1.37
CA ASP A 272 20.63 17.68 -0.98
C ASP A 272 20.22 19.03 -1.60
N CYS A 273 19.11 19.07 -2.35
CA CYS A 273 18.65 20.25 -3.07
C CYS A 273 18.32 21.43 -2.14
N GLN A 274 17.85 21.14 -0.92
CA GLN A 274 17.61 22.15 0.14
C GLN A 274 18.82 23.03 0.48
N ARG A 275 20.05 22.59 0.18
CA ARG A 275 21.28 23.38 0.41
C ARG A 275 21.44 24.53 -0.58
N TYR A 276 20.74 24.49 -1.72
CA TYR A 276 20.85 25.48 -2.80
C TYR A 276 19.62 26.41 -2.79
N THR A 277 19.39 27.09 -1.67
CA THR A 277 18.19 27.93 -1.45
C THR A 277 17.99 28.99 -2.52
N ASP A 278 19.05 29.68 -2.96
CA ASP A 278 18.96 30.70 -4.01
C ASP A 278 18.46 30.11 -5.34
N ALA A 279 18.91 28.91 -5.70
CA ALA A 279 18.46 28.22 -6.90
C ALA A 279 16.97 27.85 -6.80
N LEU A 280 16.52 27.35 -5.64
CA LEU A 280 15.10 27.04 -5.39
C LEU A 280 14.20 28.29 -5.52
N VAL A 281 14.66 29.42 -4.99
CA VAL A 281 13.96 30.71 -5.14
C VAL A 281 13.91 31.14 -6.61
N ASN A 282 14.98 30.94 -7.38
CA ASN A 282 15.02 31.27 -8.81
C ASN A 282 14.17 30.33 -9.69
N LEU A 283 13.92 29.08 -9.25
CA LEU A 283 13.04 28.14 -9.93
C LEU A 283 11.56 28.51 -9.78
N MET A 284 11.18 29.12 -8.66
CA MET A 284 9.78 29.44 -8.35
C MET A 284 9.11 30.32 -9.42
N PRO A 285 9.71 31.41 -9.94
CA PRO A 285 9.17 32.15 -11.09
C PRO A 285 8.95 31.31 -12.35
N LEU A 286 9.81 30.32 -12.63
CA LEU A 286 9.68 29.44 -13.80
C LEU A 286 8.45 28.54 -13.67
N VAL A 287 8.26 27.95 -12.48
CA VAL A 287 7.07 27.13 -12.17
C VAL A 287 5.80 27.98 -12.26
N LEU A 288 5.80 29.17 -11.67
CA LEU A 288 4.67 30.10 -11.74
C LEU A 288 4.36 30.55 -13.17
N GLY A 289 5.37 30.60 -14.06
CA GLY A 289 5.21 30.88 -15.48
C GLY A 289 4.37 29.83 -16.23
N LEU A 290 4.25 28.61 -15.69
CA LEU A 290 3.44 27.54 -16.28
C LEU A 290 1.94 27.65 -15.94
N HIS A 291 1.54 28.62 -15.10
CA HIS A 291 0.17 28.74 -14.62
C HIS A 291 -0.87 28.95 -15.74
N ASP A 292 -0.52 29.73 -16.76
CA ASP A 292 -1.43 29.96 -17.89
C ASP A 292 -1.58 28.71 -18.77
N GLN A 293 -0.50 27.94 -18.95
CA GLN A 293 -0.54 26.64 -19.64
C GLN A 293 -1.37 25.63 -18.86
N LEU A 294 -1.21 25.58 -17.53
CA LEU A 294 -2.00 24.74 -16.62
C LEU A 294 -3.50 25.05 -16.73
N LYS A 295 -3.87 26.34 -16.71
CA LYS A 295 -5.28 26.75 -16.87
C LYS A 295 -5.84 26.38 -18.24
N ALA A 296 -5.04 26.54 -19.30
CA ALA A 296 -5.45 26.15 -20.64
C ALA A 296 -5.69 24.63 -20.71
N ALA A 297 -4.74 23.83 -20.22
CA ALA A 297 -4.85 22.37 -20.16
C ALA A 297 -6.10 21.91 -19.38
N ALA A 298 -6.33 22.48 -18.19
CA ALA A 298 -7.50 22.17 -17.38
C ALA A 298 -8.84 22.53 -18.06
N ARG A 299 -8.89 23.62 -18.84
CA ARG A 299 -10.08 24.01 -19.61
C ARG A 299 -10.31 23.10 -20.81
N ASP A 300 -9.23 22.71 -21.49
CA ASP A 300 -9.27 21.97 -22.74
C ASP A 300 -9.38 20.45 -22.50
N GLY A 301 -9.28 20.01 -21.23
CA GLY A 301 -9.41 18.60 -20.83
C GLY A 301 -8.12 17.78 -21.04
N ASP A 302 -6.98 18.45 -21.18
CA ASP A 302 -5.67 17.81 -21.35
C ASP A 302 -5.11 17.40 -19.97
N MET A 303 -5.43 16.15 -19.60
CA MET A 303 -5.01 15.56 -18.32
C MET A 303 -3.49 15.38 -18.22
N GLU A 304 -2.81 15.09 -19.32
CA GLU A 304 -1.37 14.81 -19.33
C GLU A 304 -0.58 16.07 -19.01
N THR A 305 -0.94 17.19 -19.68
CA THR A 305 -0.32 18.49 -19.42
C THR A 305 -0.65 19.00 -18.02
N SER A 306 -1.91 18.92 -17.56
CA SER A 306 -2.28 19.39 -16.22
C SER A 306 -1.58 18.58 -15.13
N HIS A 307 -1.52 17.26 -15.30
CA HIS A 307 -0.86 16.35 -14.37
C HIS A 307 0.65 16.59 -14.34
N GLY A 308 1.30 16.75 -15.49
CA GLY A 308 2.74 17.04 -15.57
C GLY A 308 3.14 18.36 -14.90
N ILE A 309 2.40 19.45 -15.15
CA ILE A 309 2.68 20.75 -14.51
C ILE A 309 2.41 20.69 -13.01
N CYS A 310 1.35 19.99 -12.58
CA CYS A 310 1.05 19.79 -11.16
C CYS A 310 2.21 19.07 -10.45
N ARG A 311 2.76 18.00 -11.04
CA ARG A 311 3.92 17.29 -10.48
C ARG A 311 5.12 18.21 -10.25
N ILE A 312 5.40 19.12 -11.18
CA ILE A 312 6.49 20.11 -11.03
C ILE A 312 6.19 21.04 -9.85
N ALA A 313 4.96 21.59 -9.79
CA ALA A 313 4.56 22.51 -8.73
C ALA A 313 4.59 21.85 -7.34
N VAL A 314 4.07 20.63 -7.23
CA VAL A 314 4.08 19.83 -5.99
C VAL A 314 5.51 19.45 -5.61
N ALA A 315 6.35 19.00 -6.54
CA ALA A 315 7.74 18.67 -6.24
C ALA A 315 8.50 19.85 -5.61
N LEU A 316 8.33 21.06 -6.13
CA LEU A 316 8.93 22.26 -5.53
C LEU A 316 8.28 22.63 -4.20
N GLY A 317 6.94 22.61 -4.14
CA GLY A 317 6.18 23.07 -2.99
C GLY A 317 6.26 22.14 -1.77
N GLU A 318 6.29 20.83 -2.00
CA GLU A 318 6.28 19.78 -0.97
C GLU A 318 7.69 19.40 -0.52
N THR A 319 8.65 19.25 -1.45
CA THR A 319 10.02 18.83 -1.05
C THR A 319 10.76 19.95 -0.33
N HIS A 320 10.46 21.21 -0.65
CA HIS A 320 11.19 22.39 -0.14
C HIS A 320 10.30 23.39 0.60
N SER A 321 9.12 22.98 1.06
CA SER A 321 8.16 23.81 1.79
C SER A 321 8.80 24.62 2.90
N ARG A 322 9.46 23.95 3.85
CA ARG A 322 10.14 24.59 4.99
C ARG A 322 11.20 25.58 4.56
N THR A 323 12.09 25.18 3.65
CA THR A 323 13.18 26.01 3.14
C THR A 323 12.65 27.30 2.49
N LEU A 324 11.57 27.20 1.71
CA LEU A 324 10.93 28.35 1.06
C LEU A 324 10.16 29.22 2.06
N LEU A 325 9.52 28.63 3.09
CA LEU A 325 8.90 29.36 4.20
C LEU A 325 9.94 30.10 5.06
N GLU A 326 11.17 29.62 5.16
CA GLU A 326 12.22 30.33 5.89
C GLU A 326 12.70 31.60 5.13
N GLN A 327 12.50 31.66 3.80
CA GLN A 327 12.80 32.82 2.97
C GLN A 327 11.68 33.86 3.01
N VAL A 328 11.56 34.55 4.16
CA VAL A 328 10.48 35.53 4.43
C VAL A 328 10.41 36.64 3.37
N GLU A 329 11.52 37.03 2.74
CA GLU A 329 11.53 38.05 1.68
C GLU A 329 10.74 37.60 0.42
N HIS A 330 10.62 36.29 0.20
CA HIS A 330 9.99 35.68 -0.96
C HIS A 330 8.61 35.07 -0.67
N TRP A 331 8.00 35.39 0.49
CA TRP A 331 6.72 34.83 0.93
C TRP A 331 5.58 34.98 -0.10
N GLN A 332 5.57 36.07 -0.88
CA GLN A 332 4.54 36.31 -1.91
C GLN A 332 4.64 35.31 -3.06
N GLY A 333 5.86 34.96 -3.46
CA GLY A 333 6.10 33.96 -4.50
C GLY A 333 5.65 32.58 -4.01
N TYR A 334 5.99 32.23 -2.77
CA TYR A 334 5.58 30.94 -2.20
C TYR A 334 4.06 30.86 -2.02
N LEU A 335 3.41 31.94 -1.57
CA LEU A 335 1.94 32.01 -1.53
C LEU A 335 1.31 31.88 -2.94
N ALA A 336 1.93 32.43 -3.98
CA ALA A 336 1.47 32.25 -5.36
C ALA A 336 1.59 30.78 -5.80
N LEU A 337 2.67 30.10 -5.39
CA LEU A 337 2.85 28.66 -5.64
C LEU A 337 1.79 27.83 -4.92
N VAL A 338 1.53 28.11 -3.63
CA VAL A 338 0.46 27.46 -2.87
C VAL A 338 -0.91 27.66 -3.55
N LYS A 339 -1.20 28.84 -4.09
CA LYS A 339 -2.42 29.10 -4.85
C LYS A 339 -2.48 28.37 -6.19
N MET A 340 -1.33 28.15 -6.84
CA MET A 340 -1.24 27.32 -8.05
C MET A 340 -1.52 25.86 -7.72
N ILE A 341 -0.99 25.33 -6.61
CA ILE A 341 -1.29 23.97 -6.14
C ILE A 341 -2.77 23.84 -5.74
N LEU A 342 -3.36 24.86 -5.09
CA LEU A 342 -4.80 24.90 -4.81
C LEU A 342 -5.66 24.86 -6.08
N PHE A 343 -5.20 25.51 -7.16
CA PHE A 343 -5.85 25.37 -8.46
C PHE A 343 -5.79 23.93 -8.96
N CYS A 344 -4.66 23.24 -8.82
CA CYS A 344 -4.53 21.82 -9.15
C CYS A 344 -5.46 20.92 -8.32
N THR A 345 -5.58 21.17 -7.01
CA THR A 345 -6.52 20.46 -6.14
C THR A 345 -7.97 20.66 -6.61
N GLY A 346 -8.30 21.88 -7.04
CA GLY A 346 -9.63 22.28 -7.49
C GLY A 346 -9.87 22.19 -8.99
N ILE A 347 -9.12 21.36 -9.73
CA ILE A 347 -9.36 21.19 -11.16
C ILE A 347 -10.80 20.72 -11.41
N PRO A 348 -11.52 21.34 -12.37
CA PRO A 348 -12.90 20.98 -12.68
C PRO A 348 -13.08 19.51 -13.08
N GLY A 349 -14.20 18.92 -12.67
CA GLY A 349 -14.52 17.53 -12.95
C GLY A 349 -14.25 16.61 -11.77
N HIS A 350 -14.60 15.33 -11.93
CA HIS A 350 -14.46 14.31 -10.90
C HIS A 350 -13.20 13.47 -11.10
N TYR A 351 -12.48 13.25 -10.01
CA TYR A 351 -11.45 12.21 -9.95
C TYR A 351 -12.13 10.81 -9.95
N PRO A 352 -11.59 9.80 -10.64
CA PRO A 352 -10.45 9.83 -11.57
C PRO A 352 -10.86 10.08 -13.04
N VAL A 353 -12.16 10.17 -13.34
CA VAL A 353 -12.71 10.06 -14.70
C VAL A 353 -12.43 11.29 -15.56
N ASN A 354 -12.50 12.49 -14.99
CA ASN A 354 -12.29 13.74 -15.72
C ASN A 354 -10.90 14.33 -15.50
N GLU A 355 -10.26 13.99 -14.38
CA GLU A 355 -8.94 14.48 -14.02
C GLU A 355 -8.28 13.54 -13.00
N THR A 356 -6.95 13.44 -13.06
CA THR A 356 -6.12 12.65 -12.14
C THR A 356 -5.12 13.51 -11.36
N THR A 357 -5.24 14.83 -11.46
CA THR A 357 -4.24 15.81 -11.04
C THR A 357 -4.41 16.21 -9.57
N SER A 358 -5.64 16.27 -9.08
CA SER A 358 -5.97 16.75 -7.73
C SER A 358 -5.40 15.87 -6.63
N SER A 359 -5.29 14.55 -6.84
CA SER A 359 -4.75 13.59 -5.87
C SER A 359 -3.28 13.83 -5.55
N LEU A 360 -2.50 14.32 -6.51
CA LEU A 360 -1.07 14.63 -6.33
C LEU A 360 -0.82 15.74 -5.29
N THR A 361 -1.84 16.54 -4.96
CA THR A 361 -1.70 17.73 -4.11
C THR A 361 -1.94 17.46 -2.63
N LEU A 362 -2.48 16.29 -2.27
CA LEU A 362 -2.95 16.02 -0.91
C LEU A 362 -1.80 15.96 0.11
N THR A 363 -0.68 15.33 -0.26
CA THR A 363 0.53 15.26 0.57
C THR A 363 1.13 16.64 0.84
N PHE A 364 1.15 17.52 -0.16
CA PHE A 364 1.59 18.91 0.00
C PHE A 364 0.81 19.65 1.09
N TRP A 365 -0.52 19.47 1.19
CA TRP A 365 -1.34 20.17 2.18
C TRP A 365 -1.04 19.73 3.62
N TYR A 366 -0.72 18.46 3.80
CA TYR A 366 -0.20 17.92 5.05
C TYR A 366 1.18 18.53 5.38
N THR A 367 2.13 18.47 4.44
CA THR A 367 3.48 19.00 4.65
C THR A 367 3.48 20.49 4.99
N LEU A 368 2.68 21.29 4.29
CA LEU A 368 2.54 22.72 4.57
C LEU A 368 1.97 22.97 5.98
N GLN A 369 1.03 22.13 6.42
CA GLN A 369 0.44 22.25 7.75
C GLN A 369 1.46 21.94 8.83
N ASP A 370 2.14 20.80 8.72
CA ASP A 370 3.17 20.37 9.67
C ASP A 370 4.30 21.41 9.78
N ASP A 371 4.77 21.93 8.65
CA ASP A 371 5.80 22.98 8.64
C ASP A 371 5.35 24.26 9.34
N ILE A 372 4.13 24.75 9.06
CA ILE A 372 3.59 25.95 9.70
C ILE A 372 3.48 25.74 11.22
N LEU A 373 2.99 24.58 11.68
CA LEU A 373 2.84 24.29 13.10
C LEU A 373 4.16 24.02 13.82
N SER A 374 5.21 23.65 13.09
CA SER A 374 6.55 23.39 13.65
C SER A 374 7.38 24.66 13.91
N PHE A 375 6.95 25.83 13.44
CA PHE A 375 7.64 27.10 13.69
C PHE A 375 7.43 27.62 15.12
N GLU A 376 8.33 28.49 15.58
CA GLU A 376 8.15 29.25 16.83
C GLU A 376 6.89 30.13 16.79
N GLU A 377 6.26 30.35 17.95
CA GLU A 377 4.95 31.01 18.10
C GLU A 377 4.83 32.32 17.30
N ASP A 378 5.84 33.19 17.34
CA ASP A 378 5.82 34.48 16.65
C ASP A 378 5.69 34.34 15.12
N LYS A 379 6.44 33.41 14.53
CA LYS A 379 6.38 33.14 13.08
C LYS A 379 5.10 32.39 12.72
N GLN A 380 4.74 31.42 13.55
CA GLN A 380 3.53 30.62 13.39
C GLN A 380 2.28 31.51 13.31
N VAL A 381 2.13 32.49 14.20
CA VAL A 381 0.99 33.42 14.19
C VAL A 381 0.89 34.18 12.86
N VAL A 382 2.01 34.67 12.33
CA VAL A 382 2.04 35.39 11.05
C VAL A 382 1.65 34.47 9.90
N TYR A 383 2.20 33.25 9.84
CA TYR A 383 1.85 32.30 8.79
C TYR A 383 0.40 31.84 8.88
N LEU A 384 -0.12 31.59 10.08
CA LEU A 384 -1.53 31.28 10.26
C LEU A 384 -2.43 32.42 9.77
N GLN A 385 -2.09 33.69 9.99
CA GLN A 385 -2.85 34.80 9.43
C GLN A 385 -2.90 34.79 7.90
N VAL A 386 -1.80 34.39 7.24
CA VAL A 386 -1.70 34.34 5.78
C VAL A 386 -2.41 33.11 5.19
N TYR A 387 -2.21 31.93 5.80
CA TYR A 387 -2.63 30.66 5.24
C TYR A 387 -3.99 30.16 5.73
N ARG A 388 -4.51 30.60 6.88
CA ARG A 388 -5.87 30.22 7.33
C ARG A 388 -6.95 30.44 6.26
N PRO A 389 -7.02 31.60 5.56
CA PRO A 389 -7.98 31.78 4.47
C PRO A 389 -7.79 30.79 3.31
N VAL A 390 -6.55 30.39 3.04
CA VAL A 390 -6.21 29.39 2.01
C VAL A 390 -6.72 28.01 2.43
N TYR A 391 -6.54 27.64 3.70
CA TYR A 391 -7.06 26.39 4.25
C TYR A 391 -8.59 26.35 4.28
N PHE A 392 -9.27 27.46 4.56
CA PHE A 392 -10.74 27.51 4.39
C PHE A 392 -11.17 27.32 2.93
N GLN A 393 -10.46 27.92 1.98
CA GLN A 393 -10.72 27.70 0.56
C GLN A 393 -10.44 26.26 0.15
N LEU A 394 -9.40 25.64 0.72
CA LEU A 394 -9.08 24.23 0.51
C LEU A 394 -10.22 23.33 0.99
N VAL A 395 -10.81 23.57 2.16
CA VAL A 395 -11.99 22.82 2.63
C VAL A 395 -13.11 22.88 1.60
N ASP A 396 -13.43 24.06 1.08
CA ASP A 396 -14.48 24.22 0.06
C ASP A 396 -14.17 23.39 -1.21
N VAL A 397 -12.90 23.39 -1.63
CA VAL A 397 -12.44 22.60 -2.77
C VAL A 397 -12.53 21.10 -2.47
N LEU A 398 -12.00 20.62 -1.35
CA LEU A 398 -11.98 19.20 -0.99
C LEU A 398 -13.39 18.63 -0.84
N LEU A 399 -14.32 19.37 -0.24
CA LEU A 399 -15.72 18.96 -0.15
C LEU A 399 -16.36 18.86 -1.54
N HIS A 400 -16.05 19.80 -2.44
CA HIS A 400 -16.51 19.73 -3.82
C HIS A 400 -15.88 18.56 -4.60
N LYS A 401 -14.61 18.23 -4.35
CA LYS A 401 -13.93 17.08 -4.97
C LYS A 401 -14.40 15.74 -4.42
N ALA A 402 -14.80 15.68 -3.15
CA ALA A 402 -15.39 14.50 -2.51
C ALA A 402 -16.88 14.31 -2.82
N HIS A 403 -17.54 15.33 -3.38
CA HIS A 403 -18.96 15.28 -3.76
C HIS A 403 -19.19 14.23 -4.86
N PHE A 404 -20.16 13.35 -4.66
CA PHE A 404 -20.53 12.35 -5.66
C PHE A 404 -21.06 12.99 -6.95
N PRO A 405 -20.77 12.41 -8.12
CA PRO A 405 -21.40 12.86 -9.37
C PRO A 405 -22.91 12.55 -9.38
N SER A 406 -23.59 12.93 -10.46
CA SER A 406 -25.00 12.57 -10.65
C SER A 406 -25.18 11.05 -10.67
N GLU A 407 -26.37 10.54 -10.31
CA GLU A 407 -26.61 9.09 -10.30
C GLU A 407 -26.41 8.44 -11.68
N GLN A 408 -26.71 9.19 -12.76
CA GLN A 408 -26.51 8.73 -14.13
C GLN A 408 -25.02 8.58 -14.44
N ASP A 409 -24.21 9.58 -14.08
CA ASP A 409 -22.77 9.56 -14.31
C ASP A 409 -22.11 8.50 -13.43
N TYR A 410 -22.45 8.43 -12.15
CA TYR A 410 -21.89 7.44 -11.23
C TYR A 410 -22.19 6.01 -11.66
N THR A 411 -23.39 5.76 -12.23
CA THR A 411 -23.74 4.43 -12.75
C THR A 411 -22.89 4.05 -13.96
N SER A 412 -22.48 5.03 -14.77
CA SER A 412 -21.64 4.82 -15.96
C SER A 412 -20.17 4.52 -15.63
N TRP A 413 -19.71 4.86 -14.43
CA TRP A 413 -18.32 4.62 -14.00
C TRP A 413 -18.01 3.13 -13.86
N SER A 414 -16.77 2.76 -14.21
CA SER A 414 -16.30 1.39 -14.05
C SER A 414 -16.13 1.01 -12.57
N SER A 415 -15.93 -0.27 -12.29
CA SER A 415 -15.65 -0.73 -10.92
C SER A 415 -14.33 -0.14 -10.39
N ASP A 416 -13.33 0.02 -11.25
CA ASP A 416 -12.02 0.53 -10.89
C ASP A 416 -12.09 2.04 -10.61
N ASP A 417 -12.85 2.80 -11.40
CA ASP A 417 -13.05 4.24 -11.18
C ASP A 417 -13.74 4.52 -9.83
N LYS A 418 -14.75 3.71 -9.48
CA LYS A 418 -15.45 3.81 -8.19
C LYS A 418 -14.53 3.49 -7.02
N GLU A 419 -13.67 2.48 -7.15
CA GLU A 419 -12.70 2.14 -6.11
C GLU A 419 -11.63 3.22 -5.97
N GLN A 420 -11.11 3.76 -7.08
CA GLN A 420 -10.19 4.89 -7.05
C GLN A 420 -10.82 6.13 -6.39
N PHE A 421 -12.08 6.44 -6.71
CA PHE A 421 -12.79 7.54 -6.04
C PHE A 421 -12.99 7.27 -4.54
N ARG A 422 -13.28 6.02 -4.15
CA ARG A 422 -13.37 5.64 -2.73
C ARG A 422 -12.05 5.86 -2.01
N ILE A 423 -10.92 5.43 -2.59
CA ILE A 423 -9.57 5.66 -2.03
C ILE A 423 -9.29 7.16 -1.94
N TYR A 424 -9.56 7.91 -3.00
CA TYR A 424 -9.38 9.36 -3.03
C TYR A 424 -10.19 10.09 -1.95
N ARG A 425 -11.42 9.64 -1.65
CA ARG A 425 -12.20 10.17 -0.52
C ARG A 425 -11.57 9.83 0.83
N VAL A 426 -10.92 8.67 0.99
CA VAL A 426 -10.14 8.39 2.22
C VAL A 426 -8.96 9.36 2.33
N ASP A 427 -8.21 9.59 1.25
CA ASP A 427 -7.09 10.53 1.26
C ASP A 427 -7.55 11.97 1.55
N ILE A 428 -8.71 12.38 1.04
CA ILE A 428 -9.35 13.66 1.39
C ILE A 428 -9.74 13.70 2.87
N SER A 429 -10.30 12.61 3.41
CA SER A 429 -10.68 12.52 4.82
C SER A 429 -9.48 12.75 5.72
N ASP A 430 -8.36 12.09 5.43
CA ASP A 430 -7.11 12.26 6.15
C ASP A 430 -6.61 13.71 6.03
N THR A 431 -6.68 14.29 4.82
CA THR A 431 -6.33 15.70 4.61
C THR A 431 -7.20 16.64 5.45
N LEU A 432 -8.52 16.44 5.49
CA LEU A 432 -9.45 17.25 6.28
C LEU A 432 -9.18 17.17 7.78
N MET A 433 -8.73 16.02 8.27
CA MET A 433 -8.29 15.85 9.66
C MET A 433 -7.12 16.80 9.99
N TYR A 434 -6.09 16.86 9.15
CA TYR A 434 -4.96 17.79 9.36
C TYR A 434 -5.38 19.26 9.20
N VAL A 435 -6.31 19.54 8.28
CA VAL A 435 -6.87 20.90 8.12
C VAL A 435 -7.61 21.34 9.39
N TYR A 436 -8.28 20.43 10.09
CA TYR A 436 -8.93 20.72 11.37
C TYR A 436 -7.94 21.16 12.45
N GLU A 437 -6.72 20.63 12.47
CA GLU A 437 -5.69 21.08 13.43
C GLU A 437 -5.29 22.55 13.24
N ILE A 438 -5.34 23.06 12.00
CA ILE A 438 -5.11 24.49 11.72
C ILE A 438 -6.36 25.32 12.04
N LEU A 439 -7.52 24.91 11.53
CA LEU A 439 -8.72 25.76 11.54
C LEU A 439 -9.49 25.69 12.87
N GLY A 440 -9.43 24.55 13.56
CA GLY A 440 -10.09 24.28 14.83
C GLY A 440 -11.61 24.36 14.77
N ALA A 441 -12.22 24.82 15.86
CA ALA A 441 -13.68 24.88 16.03
C ALA A 441 -14.42 25.76 15.00
N GLU A 442 -13.73 26.71 14.36
CA GLU A 442 -14.31 27.52 13.28
C GLU A 442 -14.71 26.67 12.07
N LEU A 443 -13.96 25.59 11.78
CA LEU A 443 -14.30 24.64 10.72
C LEU A 443 -15.60 23.91 11.04
N LEU A 444 -15.74 23.40 12.27
CA LEU A 444 -16.97 22.74 12.73
C LEU A 444 -18.18 23.66 12.62
N SER A 445 -18.02 24.91 13.07
CA SER A 445 -19.09 25.93 13.00
C SER A 445 -19.48 26.23 11.54
N ASN A 446 -18.50 26.35 10.65
CA ASN A 446 -18.76 26.59 9.22
C ASN A 446 -19.51 25.41 8.56
N LEU A 447 -19.08 24.17 8.82
CA LEU A 447 -19.78 22.98 8.31
C LEU A 447 -21.21 22.89 8.87
N TYR A 448 -21.39 23.19 10.16
CA TYR A 448 -22.69 23.16 10.83
C TYR A 448 -23.65 24.17 10.22
N ASP A 449 -23.19 25.41 10.05
CA ASP A 449 -24.01 26.47 9.48
C ASP A 449 -24.39 26.17 8.03
N ARG A 450 -23.50 25.52 7.25
CA ARG A 450 -23.79 25.10 5.87
C ARG A 450 -24.81 23.98 5.82
N LEU A 451 -24.63 22.95 6.64
CA LEU A 451 -25.56 21.83 6.73
C LEU A 451 -26.94 22.28 7.24
N GLY A 452 -26.96 23.11 8.28
CA GLY A 452 -28.19 23.69 8.82
C GLY A 452 -28.92 24.54 7.79
N ARG A 453 -28.20 25.41 7.05
CA ARG A 453 -28.78 26.19 5.95
C ARG A 453 -29.36 25.30 4.85
N LEU A 454 -28.64 24.27 4.44
CA LEU A 454 -29.09 23.34 3.41
C LEU A 454 -30.36 22.59 3.82
N LEU A 455 -30.45 22.12 5.06
CA LEU A 455 -31.59 21.36 5.56
C LEU A 455 -32.83 22.24 5.87
N MET A 456 -32.64 23.52 6.16
CA MET A 456 -33.74 24.47 6.44
C MET A 456 -34.26 25.18 5.18
N ASP A 457 -33.51 25.14 4.07
CA ASP A 457 -33.92 25.75 2.80
C ASP A 457 -34.99 24.89 2.10
N THR A 458 -36.26 25.28 2.25
CA THR A 458 -37.39 24.60 1.62
C THR A 458 -37.62 24.97 0.16
N GLU A 459 -36.90 25.96 -0.38
CA GLU A 459 -37.14 26.47 -1.73
C GLU A 459 -36.39 25.69 -2.82
N ARG A 460 -35.36 24.91 -2.44
CA ARG A 460 -34.54 24.13 -3.37
C ARG A 460 -34.68 22.63 -3.10
N PRO A 461 -34.86 21.79 -4.13
CA PRO A 461 -34.70 20.36 -3.96
C PRO A 461 -33.24 20.07 -3.60
N THR A 462 -32.99 19.69 -2.34
CA THR A 462 -31.65 19.34 -1.87
C THR A 462 -31.20 18.05 -2.54
N ALA A 463 -30.13 18.12 -3.33
CA ALA A 463 -29.49 16.90 -3.82
C ALA A 463 -28.88 16.16 -2.63
N TRP A 464 -29.05 14.84 -2.58
CA TRP A 464 -28.51 14.05 -1.46
C TRP A 464 -26.99 14.15 -1.42
N GLN A 465 -26.35 14.36 -2.57
CA GLN A 465 -24.90 14.54 -2.72
C GLN A 465 -24.38 15.78 -1.99
N ASP A 466 -25.12 16.90 -2.01
CA ASP A 466 -24.74 18.12 -1.29
C ASP A 466 -24.74 17.88 0.23
N THR A 467 -25.77 17.17 0.71
CA THR A 467 -25.92 16.83 2.12
C THR A 467 -24.85 15.83 2.54
N GLU A 468 -24.59 14.84 1.69
CA GLU A 468 -23.60 13.79 1.92
C GLU A 468 -22.19 14.34 1.98
N ALA A 469 -21.80 15.26 1.07
CA ALA A 469 -20.47 15.84 1.05
C ALA A 469 -20.17 16.64 2.33
N LEU A 470 -21.12 17.43 2.82
CA LEU A 470 -20.98 18.16 4.08
C LEU A 470 -20.89 17.22 5.29
N LEU A 471 -21.70 16.15 5.29
CA LEU A 471 -21.70 15.16 6.36
C LEU A 471 -20.42 14.33 6.36
N PHE A 472 -19.90 14.00 5.18
CA PHE A 472 -18.59 13.36 5.00
C PHE A 472 -17.47 14.25 5.56
N GLY A 473 -17.51 15.55 5.32
CA GLY A 473 -16.58 16.50 5.93
C GLY A 473 -16.60 16.48 7.46
N PHE A 474 -17.80 16.39 8.05
CA PHE A 474 -17.96 16.18 9.50
C PHE A 474 -17.43 14.84 9.97
N GLN A 475 -17.75 13.77 9.25
CA GLN A 475 -17.29 12.41 9.56
C GLN A 475 -15.75 12.36 9.61
N ALA A 476 -15.08 12.99 8.65
CA ALA A 476 -13.63 13.00 8.53
C ALA A 476 -12.92 13.60 9.77
N ILE A 477 -13.54 14.57 10.42
CA ILE A 477 -12.97 15.30 11.56
C ILE A 477 -13.52 14.84 12.92
N ALA A 478 -14.59 14.03 12.93
CA ALA A 478 -15.35 13.71 14.14
C ALA A 478 -14.54 13.03 15.25
N GLU A 479 -13.58 12.18 14.90
CA GLU A 479 -12.73 11.45 15.87
C GLU A 479 -11.60 12.31 16.46
N THR A 480 -11.29 13.45 15.83
CA THR A 480 -10.20 14.36 16.23
C THR A 480 -10.70 15.52 17.09
N ILE A 481 -12.01 15.63 17.31
CA ILE A 481 -12.61 16.73 18.07
C ILE A 481 -12.29 16.57 19.56
N ASP A 482 -11.64 17.58 20.15
CA ASP A 482 -11.46 17.65 21.60
C ASP A 482 -12.84 17.74 22.28
N VAL A 483 -13.10 16.78 23.18
CA VAL A 483 -14.32 16.62 23.98
C VAL A 483 -14.71 17.91 24.71
N ASN A 484 -13.74 18.80 25.00
CA ASN A 484 -13.97 20.03 25.74
C ASN A 484 -14.62 21.19 24.93
N TYR A 485 -14.66 21.14 23.59
CA TYR A 485 -14.96 22.32 22.74
C TYR A 485 -16.23 22.23 21.89
N SER A 486 -17.16 21.33 22.20
CA SER A 486 -18.15 20.89 21.21
C SER A 486 -19.53 21.55 21.30
N ASP A 487 -19.68 22.87 21.42
CA ASP A 487 -21.01 23.51 21.37
C ASP A 487 -21.79 23.17 20.07
N VAL A 488 -21.05 22.84 19.01
CA VAL A 488 -21.57 22.49 17.69
C VAL A 488 -22.11 21.05 17.60
N ILE A 489 -21.52 20.10 18.32
CA ILE A 489 -21.85 18.66 18.17
C ILE A 489 -23.27 18.31 18.62
N PRO A 490 -23.79 18.83 19.75
CA PRO A 490 -25.20 18.65 20.09
C PRO A 490 -26.13 19.18 18.99
N GLY A 491 -25.79 20.32 18.39
CA GLY A 491 -26.50 20.89 17.26
C GLY A 491 -26.50 19.95 16.05
N LEU A 492 -25.33 19.42 15.68
CA LEU A 492 -25.17 18.46 14.57
C LEU A 492 -26.02 17.21 14.80
N ILE A 493 -25.94 16.60 15.98
CA ILE A 493 -26.74 15.41 16.31
C ILE A 493 -28.25 15.72 16.23
N GLY A 494 -28.67 16.94 16.58
CA GLY A 494 -30.05 17.40 16.39
C GLY A 494 -30.47 17.56 14.93
N LEU A 495 -29.51 17.73 14.00
CA LEU A 495 -29.75 17.81 12.56
C LEU A 495 -29.81 16.44 11.88
N ILE A 496 -29.05 15.44 12.34
CA ILE A 496 -28.97 14.12 11.69
C ILE A 496 -30.37 13.49 11.46
N PRO A 497 -31.29 13.45 12.45
CA PRO A 497 -32.63 12.90 12.25
C PRO A 497 -33.50 13.67 11.24
N ARG A 498 -33.12 14.89 10.87
CA ARG A 498 -33.83 15.73 9.89
C ARG A 498 -33.38 15.45 8.46
N ILE A 499 -32.30 14.69 8.27
CA ILE A 499 -31.79 14.34 6.95
C ILE A 499 -32.74 13.35 6.28
N SER A 500 -33.21 13.68 5.07
CA SER A 500 -34.03 12.78 4.27
C SER A 500 -33.15 11.70 3.62
N ILE A 501 -33.08 10.52 4.24
CA ILE A 501 -32.29 9.40 3.73
C ILE A 501 -32.99 8.81 2.49
N SER A 502 -32.62 9.29 1.30
CA SER A 502 -33.14 8.85 0.01
C SER A 502 -32.20 7.90 -0.74
N ASN A 503 -30.94 7.80 -0.32
CA ASN A 503 -29.87 7.11 -1.04
C ASN A 503 -28.98 6.31 -0.06
N ILE A 504 -28.40 5.20 -0.53
CA ILE A 504 -27.60 4.27 0.28
C ILE A 504 -26.28 4.92 0.73
N GLN A 505 -25.59 5.65 -0.14
CA GLN A 505 -24.34 6.33 0.19
C GLN A 505 -24.56 7.37 1.30
N LEU A 506 -25.63 8.16 1.22
CA LEU A 506 -25.99 9.09 2.29
C LEU A 506 -26.30 8.36 3.60
N ALA A 507 -27.02 7.23 3.53
CA ALA A 507 -27.32 6.42 4.71
C ALA A 507 -26.05 5.88 5.38
N ASP A 508 -25.08 5.39 4.59
CA ASP A 508 -23.78 4.93 5.09
C ASP A 508 -23.01 6.07 5.77
N THR A 509 -22.92 7.24 5.13
CA THR A 509 -22.25 8.43 5.71
C THR A 509 -22.91 8.87 7.01
N VAL A 510 -24.24 8.81 7.12
CA VAL A 510 -24.97 9.04 8.38
C VAL A 510 -24.56 8.02 9.46
N MET A 511 -24.55 6.73 9.14
CA MET A 511 -24.16 5.68 10.09
C MET A 511 -22.72 5.89 10.56
N TYR A 512 -21.78 6.07 9.64
CA TYR A 512 -20.38 6.29 9.99
C TYR A 512 -20.17 7.56 10.81
N THR A 513 -20.87 8.65 10.51
CA THR A 513 -20.81 9.87 11.32
C THR A 513 -21.27 9.61 12.75
N ILE A 514 -22.39 8.91 12.94
CA ILE A 514 -22.87 8.52 14.28
C ILE A 514 -21.83 7.64 14.98
N GLY A 515 -21.23 6.68 14.25
CA GLY A 515 -20.20 5.79 14.78
C GLY A 515 -18.93 6.51 15.22
N SER A 516 -18.49 7.52 14.48
CA SER A 516 -17.33 8.35 14.84
C SER A 516 -17.60 9.27 16.02
N LEU A 517 -18.87 9.61 16.30
CA LEU A 517 -19.28 10.36 17.49
C LEU A 517 -19.52 9.48 18.73
N ALA A 518 -19.24 8.17 18.69
CA ALA A 518 -19.55 7.24 19.77
C ALA A 518 -18.84 7.57 21.10
N GLU A 519 -17.57 8.02 21.05
CA GLU A 519 -16.84 8.44 22.25
C GLU A 519 -17.49 9.67 22.88
N TRP A 520 -17.83 10.67 22.06
CA TRP A 520 -18.54 11.87 22.53
C TRP A 520 -19.93 11.56 23.11
N LEU A 521 -20.65 10.59 22.54
CA LEU A 521 -21.96 10.13 23.03
C LEU A 521 -21.86 9.46 24.41
N ALA A 522 -20.73 8.85 24.76
CA ALA A 522 -20.51 8.28 26.08
C ALA A 522 -20.51 9.37 27.17
N ASP A 523 -19.99 10.55 26.87
CA ASP A 523 -20.01 11.70 27.79
C ASP A 523 -21.35 12.47 27.77
N HIS A 524 -22.20 12.24 26.76
CA HIS A 524 -23.50 12.90 26.59
C HIS A 524 -24.67 11.92 26.35
N PRO A 525 -25.00 11.03 27.30
CA PRO A 525 -25.95 9.94 27.07
C PRO A 525 -27.37 10.36 26.67
N MET A 526 -27.78 11.58 27.05
CA MET A 526 -29.09 12.15 26.70
C MET A 526 -29.31 12.23 25.18
N MET A 527 -28.23 12.26 24.38
CA MET A 527 -28.29 12.35 22.93
C MET A 527 -28.47 10.99 22.24
N LEU A 528 -28.26 9.87 22.95
CA LEU A 528 -28.40 8.52 22.40
C LEU A 528 -29.78 8.26 21.81
N GLY A 529 -30.82 8.78 22.46
CA GLY A 529 -32.21 8.63 22.00
C GLY A 529 -32.49 9.23 20.62
N ASN A 530 -31.67 10.18 20.18
CA ASN A 530 -31.81 10.82 18.87
C ASN A 530 -31.20 9.99 17.74
N VAL A 531 -30.17 9.18 18.02
CA VAL A 531 -29.36 8.49 17.00
C VAL A 531 -29.60 6.98 16.96
N LEU A 532 -29.78 6.34 18.12
CA LEU A 532 -29.89 4.89 18.22
C LEU A 532 -31.07 4.31 17.41
N PRO A 533 -32.28 4.93 17.37
CA PRO A 533 -33.37 4.44 16.52
C PRO A 533 -33.00 4.37 15.05
N MET A 534 -32.19 5.31 14.53
CA MET A 534 -31.74 5.29 13.14
C MET A 534 -30.78 4.14 12.88
N VAL A 535 -29.85 3.88 13.81
CA VAL A 535 -28.91 2.74 13.71
C VAL A 535 -29.66 1.41 13.68
N LEU A 536 -30.66 1.24 14.55
CA LEU A 536 -31.49 0.03 14.60
C LEU A 536 -32.35 -0.14 13.33
N GLN A 537 -32.88 0.94 12.76
CA GLN A 537 -33.58 0.89 11.48
C GLN A 537 -32.64 0.52 10.32
N GLY A 538 -31.39 0.98 10.36
CA GLY A 538 -30.35 0.58 9.40
C GLY A 538 -29.99 -0.90 9.49
N LEU A 539 -29.94 -1.46 10.70
CA LEU A 539 -29.58 -2.85 10.95
C LEU A 539 -30.49 -3.86 10.23
N VAL A 540 -31.76 -3.49 10.00
CA VAL A 540 -32.72 -4.35 9.28
C VAL A 540 -32.49 -4.35 7.76
N LYS A 541 -31.64 -3.46 7.22
CA LYS A 541 -31.37 -3.33 5.79
C LYS A 541 -30.04 -4.01 5.43
N ALA A 542 -30.09 -5.03 4.58
CA ALA A 542 -28.90 -5.76 4.12
C ALA A 542 -27.87 -4.86 3.40
N GLU A 543 -28.34 -3.82 2.70
CA GLU A 543 -27.48 -2.86 1.98
C GLU A 543 -26.60 -2.02 2.91
N LEU A 544 -27.05 -1.77 4.14
CA LEU A 544 -26.33 -0.99 5.16
C LEU A 544 -25.60 -1.87 6.18
N SER A 545 -25.49 -3.17 5.90
CA SER A 545 -24.97 -4.19 6.82
C SER A 545 -23.62 -3.82 7.45
N VAL A 546 -22.67 -3.28 6.67
CA VAL A 546 -21.33 -2.96 7.17
C VAL A 546 -21.37 -1.73 8.08
N SER A 547 -22.01 -0.65 7.64
CA SER A 547 -22.03 0.64 8.33
C SER A 547 -22.90 0.62 9.59
N SER A 548 -24.07 -0.01 9.56
CA SER A 548 -24.97 -0.08 10.72
C SER A 548 -24.39 -0.96 11.84
N VAL A 549 -23.81 -2.12 11.48
CA VAL A 549 -23.24 -3.06 12.47
C VAL A 549 -21.97 -2.48 13.10
N SER A 550 -21.09 -1.85 12.32
CA SER A 550 -19.88 -1.22 12.87
C SER A 550 -20.22 -0.08 13.82
N THR A 551 -21.23 0.74 13.46
CA THR A 551 -21.74 1.83 14.27
C THR A 551 -22.36 1.33 15.56
N LEU A 552 -23.23 0.32 15.50
CA LEU A 552 -23.83 -0.28 16.69
C LEU A 552 -22.76 -0.86 17.61
N LYS A 553 -21.76 -1.57 17.06
CA LYS A 553 -20.64 -2.11 17.83
C LYS A 553 -19.87 -1.00 18.55
N ARG A 554 -19.59 0.14 17.89
CA ARG A 554 -18.91 1.29 18.52
C ARG A 554 -19.75 1.90 19.65
N ILE A 555 -21.03 2.17 19.40
CA ILE A 555 -21.95 2.67 20.44
C ILE A 555 -22.00 1.71 21.63
N CYS A 556 -22.15 0.41 21.40
CA CYS A 556 -22.16 -0.58 22.48
C CYS A 556 -20.85 -0.61 23.27
N ARG A 557 -19.71 -0.36 22.63
CA ARG A 557 -18.39 -0.36 23.29
C ARG A 557 -18.20 0.87 24.17
N GLU A 558 -18.47 2.07 23.62
CA GLU A 558 -18.21 3.34 24.30
C GLU A 558 -19.31 3.68 25.32
N CYS A 559 -20.59 3.50 24.97
CA CYS A 559 -21.73 3.94 25.78
C CYS A 559 -22.30 2.84 26.69
N ARG A 560 -21.54 1.76 26.94
CA ARG A 560 -22.05 0.53 27.59
C ARG A 560 -22.85 0.77 28.89
N HIS A 561 -22.43 1.73 29.72
CA HIS A 561 -23.04 1.98 31.03
C HIS A 561 -24.40 2.72 30.93
N ASP A 562 -24.65 3.42 29.83
CA ASP A 562 -25.85 4.25 29.65
C ASP A 562 -26.87 3.66 28.68
N LEU A 563 -26.57 2.48 28.11
CA LEU A 563 -27.44 1.79 27.17
C LEU A 563 -28.57 1.00 27.83
N ALA A 564 -28.61 0.90 29.17
CA ALA A 564 -29.63 0.16 29.92
C ALA A 564 -31.08 0.39 29.45
N PRO A 565 -31.53 1.63 29.14
CA PRO A 565 -32.89 1.89 28.68
C PRO A 565 -33.22 1.27 27.31
N TYR A 566 -32.20 0.97 26.49
CA TYR A 566 -32.35 0.55 25.09
C TYR A 566 -32.02 -0.93 24.85
N ILE A 567 -31.60 -1.66 25.89
CA ILE A 567 -31.13 -3.05 25.77
C ILE A 567 -32.17 -3.95 25.11
N HIS A 568 -33.43 -3.86 25.54
CA HIS A 568 -34.50 -4.69 25.00
C HIS A 568 -34.67 -4.49 23.48
N ASP A 569 -34.63 -3.24 23.02
CA ASP A 569 -34.77 -2.90 21.61
C ASP A 569 -33.56 -3.38 20.80
N ILE A 570 -32.34 -3.15 21.30
CA ILE A 570 -31.11 -3.61 20.65
C ILE A 570 -31.11 -5.15 20.54
N MET A 571 -31.44 -5.85 21.62
CA MET A 571 -31.49 -7.32 21.65
C MET A 571 -32.54 -7.87 20.70
N THR A 572 -33.75 -7.30 20.70
CA THR A 572 -34.86 -7.75 19.85
C THR A 572 -34.53 -7.60 18.37
N VAL A 573 -34.03 -6.43 17.95
CA VAL A 573 -33.68 -6.18 16.55
C VAL A 573 -32.49 -7.04 16.13
N SER A 574 -31.46 -7.14 16.97
CA SER A 574 -30.27 -7.95 16.66
C SER A 574 -30.61 -9.44 16.50
N GLN A 575 -31.48 -9.98 17.36
CA GLN A 575 -31.93 -11.37 17.26
C GLN A 575 -32.74 -11.61 15.98
N ASP A 576 -33.66 -10.71 15.64
CA ASP A 576 -34.46 -10.82 14.42
C ASP A 576 -33.59 -10.81 13.15
N VAL A 577 -32.61 -9.91 13.10
CA VAL A 577 -31.66 -9.77 11.99
C VAL A 577 -30.75 -11.00 11.84
N LEU A 578 -30.27 -11.57 12.95
CA LEU A 578 -29.46 -12.79 12.96
C LEU A 578 -30.26 -14.02 12.52
N VAL A 579 -31.52 -14.15 12.97
CA VAL A 579 -32.39 -15.27 12.58
C VAL A 579 -32.79 -15.20 11.11
N LYS A 580 -32.97 -13.98 10.57
CA LYS A 580 -33.30 -13.75 9.15
C LYS A 580 -32.10 -13.84 8.21
N ASP A 581 -30.89 -14.10 8.72
CA ASP A 581 -29.65 -14.17 7.93
C ASP A 581 -29.46 -12.92 7.02
N ILE A 582 -29.79 -11.71 7.52
CA ILE A 582 -29.71 -10.45 6.76
C ILE A 582 -28.26 -10.06 6.45
N HIS A 583 -27.35 -10.34 7.37
CA HIS A 583 -25.96 -9.93 7.31
C HIS A 583 -25.03 -11.07 6.92
N LYS A 584 -23.88 -10.74 6.33
CA LYS A 584 -22.84 -11.74 6.03
C LYS A 584 -22.12 -12.15 7.33
N SER A 585 -21.44 -13.29 7.26
CA SER A 585 -20.74 -13.91 8.39
C SER A 585 -19.88 -12.93 9.21
N SER A 586 -19.05 -12.09 8.55
CA SER A 586 -18.19 -11.13 9.25
C SER A 586 -18.97 -10.06 10.02
N GLN A 587 -20.08 -9.57 9.48
CA GLN A 587 -20.94 -8.60 10.18
C GLN A 587 -21.69 -9.27 11.33
N CYS A 588 -22.12 -10.53 11.21
CA CYS A 588 -22.67 -11.26 12.36
C CYS A 588 -21.66 -11.35 13.50
N MET A 589 -20.36 -11.58 13.21
CA MET A 589 -19.31 -11.58 14.23
C MET A 589 -19.20 -10.22 14.94
N TRP A 590 -19.23 -9.12 14.18
CA TRP A 590 -19.19 -7.77 14.75
C TRP A 590 -20.43 -7.43 15.57
N LEU A 591 -21.60 -7.90 15.14
CA LEU A 591 -22.84 -7.73 15.88
C LEU A 591 -22.75 -8.48 17.23
N MET A 592 -22.26 -9.73 17.23
CA MET A 592 -22.03 -10.49 18.46
C MET A 592 -21.04 -9.79 19.39
N GLN A 593 -20.01 -9.13 18.86
CA GLN A 593 -19.10 -8.30 19.66
C GLN A 593 -19.81 -7.10 20.29
N GLY A 594 -20.66 -6.40 19.51
CA GLY A 594 -21.49 -5.31 20.01
C GLY A 594 -22.43 -5.76 21.14
N LEU A 595 -23.07 -6.93 20.98
CA LEU A 595 -23.92 -7.52 22.01
C LEU A 595 -23.12 -7.95 23.25
N GLY A 596 -21.88 -8.42 23.10
CA GLY A 596 -21.03 -8.76 24.24
C GLY A 596 -20.72 -7.53 25.11
N PHE A 597 -20.42 -6.37 24.50
CA PHE A 597 -20.25 -5.12 25.23
C PHE A 597 -21.55 -4.62 25.88
N LEU A 598 -22.70 -4.82 25.22
CA LEU A 598 -24.00 -4.44 25.78
C LEU A 598 -24.32 -5.28 27.02
N LEU A 599 -24.14 -6.59 26.92
CA LEU A 599 -24.46 -7.54 27.98
C LEU A 599 -23.49 -7.43 29.16
N SER A 600 -22.24 -7.01 28.95
CA SER A 600 -21.28 -6.82 30.04
C SER A 600 -21.61 -5.65 30.97
N ALA A 601 -22.57 -4.78 30.60
CA ALA A 601 -23.06 -3.70 31.46
C ALA A 601 -24.32 -4.07 32.28
N LEU A 602 -24.94 -5.23 32.01
CA LEU A 602 -26.13 -5.66 32.74
C LEU A 602 -25.81 -6.19 34.15
N PRO A 603 -26.77 -6.18 35.08
CA PRO A 603 -26.68 -6.92 36.32
C PRO A 603 -26.51 -8.43 36.05
N MET A 604 -25.67 -9.12 36.83
CA MET A 604 -25.34 -10.54 36.66
C MET A 604 -26.57 -11.46 36.54
N GLU A 605 -27.68 -11.10 37.20
CA GLU A 605 -28.94 -11.86 37.22
C GLU A 605 -29.66 -11.84 35.86
N GLU A 606 -29.49 -10.77 35.08
CA GLU A 606 -30.12 -10.58 33.77
C GLU A 606 -29.25 -11.08 32.61
N ILE A 607 -27.92 -11.12 32.81
CA ILE A 607 -26.95 -11.59 31.80
C ILE A 607 -27.29 -13.01 31.37
N LEU A 608 -27.45 -13.94 32.32
CA LEU A 608 -27.67 -15.36 31.99
C LEU A 608 -28.99 -15.56 31.21
N GLY A 609 -30.05 -14.86 31.60
CA GLY A 609 -31.34 -14.91 30.90
C GLY A 609 -31.22 -14.40 29.45
N SER A 610 -30.60 -13.23 29.29
CA SER A 610 -30.40 -12.61 27.97
C SER A 610 -29.48 -13.44 27.07
N LEU A 611 -28.40 -13.98 27.63
CA LEU A 611 -27.45 -14.86 26.95
C LEU A 611 -28.12 -16.15 26.48
N THR A 612 -28.97 -16.74 27.31
CA THR A 612 -29.75 -17.93 26.96
C THR A 612 -30.71 -17.62 25.80
N THR A 613 -31.46 -16.52 25.86
CA THR A 613 -32.38 -16.13 24.78
C THR A 613 -31.65 -15.88 23.46
N LEU A 614 -30.48 -15.24 23.49
CA LEU A 614 -29.66 -14.97 22.31
C LEU A 614 -29.09 -16.24 21.69
N LEU A 615 -28.52 -17.13 22.51
CA LEU A 615 -27.75 -18.28 22.02
C LEU A 615 -28.59 -19.52 21.72
N THR A 616 -29.74 -19.70 22.36
CA THR A 616 -30.63 -20.88 22.17
C THR A 616 -30.89 -21.23 20.70
N PRO A 617 -31.33 -20.31 19.81
CA PRO A 617 -31.59 -20.67 18.41
C PRO A 617 -30.33 -21.15 17.68
N HIS A 618 -29.16 -20.59 18.00
CA HIS A 618 -27.89 -20.98 17.41
C HIS A 618 -27.37 -22.31 17.93
N ILE A 619 -27.53 -22.59 19.24
CA ILE A 619 -27.18 -23.87 19.85
C ILE A 619 -28.07 -24.99 19.30
N GLN A 620 -29.38 -24.75 19.15
CA GLN A 620 -30.29 -25.72 18.53
C GLN A 620 -29.90 -26.03 17.08
N ARG A 621 -29.56 -25.00 16.29
CA ARG A 621 -29.05 -25.20 14.93
C ARG A 621 -27.74 -25.98 14.93
N LEU A 622 -26.81 -25.68 15.83
CA LEU A 622 -25.55 -26.40 15.97
C LEU A 622 -25.75 -27.87 16.35
N ASP A 623 -26.71 -28.17 17.23
CA ASP A 623 -27.10 -29.53 17.61
C ASP A 623 -27.63 -30.33 16.41
N THR A 624 -28.50 -29.73 15.59
CA THR A 624 -28.97 -30.40 14.36
C THR A 624 -27.82 -30.68 13.38
N LEU A 625 -26.86 -29.77 13.25
CA LEU A 625 -25.69 -29.93 12.38
C LEU A 625 -24.70 -30.98 12.90
N ALA A 626 -24.54 -31.07 14.23
CA ALA A 626 -23.66 -32.05 14.85
C ALA A 626 -24.14 -33.49 14.60
N HIS A 627 -25.45 -33.70 14.43
CA HIS A 627 -26.03 -35.02 14.14
C HIS A 627 -26.08 -35.37 12.65
N GLN A 628 -25.94 -34.40 11.74
CA GLN A 628 -25.88 -34.63 10.30
C GLN A 628 -24.56 -35.29 9.86
N GLU A 629 -24.55 -35.82 8.63
CA GLU A 629 -23.32 -36.33 8.00
C GLU A 629 -22.40 -35.16 7.60
N PRO A 630 -21.06 -35.35 7.67
CA PRO A 630 -20.12 -34.31 7.27
C PRO A 630 -20.32 -33.87 5.81
N SER A 631 -20.61 -32.60 5.61
CA SER A 631 -20.81 -31.98 4.29
C SER A 631 -20.20 -30.58 4.28
N PRO A 632 -19.80 -30.05 3.11
CA PRO A 632 -19.19 -28.73 3.02
C PRO A 632 -20.13 -27.61 3.51
N THR A 633 -21.44 -27.77 3.33
CA THR A 633 -22.45 -26.82 3.82
C THR A 633 -22.62 -26.88 5.34
N ALA A 634 -22.60 -28.08 5.92
CA ALA A 634 -22.59 -28.26 7.37
C ALA A 634 -21.31 -27.68 8.00
N LYS A 635 -20.15 -27.89 7.37
CA LYS A 635 -18.86 -27.31 7.79
C LYS A 635 -18.94 -25.79 7.93
N LEU A 636 -19.35 -25.10 6.86
CA LEU A 636 -19.47 -23.64 6.86
C LEU A 636 -20.44 -23.12 7.93
N SER A 637 -21.55 -23.83 8.14
CA SER A 637 -22.55 -23.46 9.15
C SER A 637 -22.03 -23.67 10.58
N ILE A 638 -21.29 -24.76 10.84
CA ILE A 638 -20.65 -25.03 12.14
C ILE A 638 -19.61 -23.94 12.43
N ILE A 639 -18.70 -23.66 11.49
CA ILE A 639 -17.68 -22.62 11.65
C ILE A 639 -18.32 -21.26 11.91
N HIS A 640 -19.40 -20.92 11.20
CA HIS A 640 -20.13 -19.68 11.41
C HIS A 640 -20.72 -19.57 12.83
N ILE A 641 -21.39 -20.61 13.33
CA ILE A 641 -21.97 -20.56 14.69
C ILE A 641 -20.88 -20.51 15.77
N LEU A 642 -19.81 -21.29 15.63
CA LEU A 642 -18.66 -21.25 16.55
C LEU A 642 -17.98 -19.87 16.52
N GLY A 643 -17.86 -19.27 15.34
CA GLY A 643 -17.35 -17.90 15.19
C GLY A 643 -18.21 -16.87 15.92
N MET A 644 -19.54 -16.99 15.86
CA MET A 644 -20.46 -16.08 16.58
C MET A 644 -20.31 -16.21 18.10
N LEU A 645 -20.21 -17.44 18.62
CA LEU A 645 -19.96 -17.71 20.03
C LEU A 645 -18.61 -17.12 20.48
N SER A 646 -17.54 -17.40 19.73
CA SER A 646 -16.20 -16.87 19.98
C SER A 646 -16.20 -15.33 20.00
N SER A 647 -16.90 -14.71 19.05
CA SER A 647 -17.00 -13.25 18.92
C SER A 647 -17.74 -12.60 20.09
N LEU A 648 -18.83 -13.21 20.56
CA LEU A 648 -19.56 -12.76 21.75
C LEU A 648 -18.68 -12.82 23.01
N PHE A 649 -18.03 -13.96 23.23
CA PHE A 649 -17.18 -14.18 24.40
C PHE A 649 -15.91 -13.34 24.40
N THR A 650 -15.47 -12.85 23.24
CA THR A 650 -14.34 -11.91 23.15
C THR A 650 -14.61 -10.58 23.86
N THR A 651 -15.87 -10.16 23.95
CA THR A 651 -16.27 -8.82 24.42
C THR A 651 -17.12 -8.84 25.68
N LEU A 652 -17.67 -10.00 26.05
CA LEU A 652 -18.48 -10.18 27.25
C LEU A 652 -17.59 -10.38 28.49
N ASP A 653 -16.97 -9.30 28.95
CA ASP A 653 -16.14 -9.27 30.16
C ASP A 653 -16.94 -8.74 31.35
N ILE A 654 -17.26 -9.64 32.29
CA ILE A 654 -18.04 -9.34 33.50
C ILE A 654 -17.11 -8.95 34.66
N SER A 655 -15.81 -9.28 34.58
CA SER A 655 -14.85 -9.12 35.68
C SER A 655 -14.58 -7.64 36.03
N ARG A 656 -14.73 -6.73 35.06
CA ARG A 656 -14.49 -5.29 35.23
C ARG A 656 -15.56 -4.58 36.06
N GLN A 657 -16.70 -5.21 36.33
CA GLN A 657 -17.72 -4.63 37.24
C GLN A 657 -17.26 -4.64 38.71
N ASP A 658 -16.36 -5.55 39.10
CA ASP A 658 -15.95 -5.73 40.50
C ASP A 658 -14.86 -4.75 40.98
N GLU A 659 -14.12 -4.09 40.09
CA GLU A 659 -13.05 -3.15 40.50
C GLU A 659 -13.58 -1.82 41.09
N GLY A 660 -14.87 -1.50 40.92
CA GLY A 660 -15.49 -0.28 41.43
C GLY A 660 -16.16 -0.39 42.81
N SER A 661 -16.30 -1.60 43.36
CA SER A 661 -17.01 -1.82 44.63
C SER A 661 -16.04 -2.09 45.79
N GLU A 662 -15.33 -1.05 46.23
CA GLU A 662 -14.63 -1.09 47.52
C GLU A 662 -15.65 -1.23 48.65
N GLY A 663 -15.84 -2.46 49.10
CA GLY A 663 -16.43 -2.76 50.41
C GLY A 663 -17.84 -3.32 50.37
N THR A 664 -17.98 -4.59 49.99
CA THR A 664 -18.91 -5.49 50.69
C THR A 664 -18.36 -6.92 50.67
N THR A 665 -18.66 -7.65 51.75
CA THR A 665 -18.40 -9.07 52.06
C THR A 665 -18.19 -10.01 50.86
N PRO A 666 -17.38 -11.09 51.00
CA PRO A 666 -17.09 -12.01 49.90
C PRO A 666 -18.40 -12.52 49.32
N ALA A 667 -18.73 -12.04 48.11
CA ALA A 667 -19.90 -12.49 47.38
C ALA A 667 -19.78 -14.01 47.27
N GLN A 668 -20.81 -14.73 47.72
CA GLN A 668 -20.92 -16.17 47.47
C GLN A 668 -20.58 -16.40 46.00
N ALA A 669 -19.60 -17.28 45.72
CA ALA A 669 -19.08 -17.56 44.38
C ALA A 669 -20.22 -17.98 43.44
N ARG A 670 -20.86 -17.00 42.80
CA ARG A 670 -21.88 -17.22 41.79
C ARG A 670 -21.14 -17.60 40.51
N PRO A 671 -21.56 -18.66 39.81
CA PRO A 671 -20.86 -19.10 38.62
C PRO A 671 -20.97 -18.03 37.53
N ASN A 672 -19.83 -17.72 36.90
CA ASN A 672 -19.78 -16.78 35.79
C ASN A 672 -20.72 -17.26 34.65
N PRO A 673 -21.66 -16.44 34.15
CA PRO A 673 -22.64 -16.84 33.12
C PRO A 673 -22.00 -17.44 31.87
N VAL A 674 -20.83 -16.94 31.45
CA VAL A 674 -20.11 -17.46 30.29
C VAL A 674 -19.62 -18.88 30.54
N VAL A 675 -19.12 -19.17 31.74
CA VAL A 675 -18.70 -20.53 32.13
C VAL A 675 -19.88 -21.50 32.12
N VAL A 676 -21.05 -21.08 32.60
CA VAL A 676 -22.26 -21.91 32.57
C VAL A 676 -22.65 -22.26 31.13
N VAL A 677 -22.61 -21.30 30.21
CA VAL A 677 -22.89 -21.54 28.79
C VAL A 677 -21.82 -22.42 28.15
N LEU A 678 -20.54 -22.19 28.43
CA LEU A 678 -19.46 -23.04 27.91
C LEU A 678 -19.61 -24.49 28.37
N GLN A 679 -19.99 -24.73 29.64
CA GLN A 679 -20.28 -26.07 30.16
C GLN A 679 -21.45 -26.73 29.44
N GLN A 680 -22.52 -25.98 29.14
CA GLN A 680 -23.68 -26.49 28.40
C GLN A 680 -23.34 -26.83 26.95
N VAL A 681 -22.51 -26.03 26.29
CA VAL A 681 -22.12 -26.21 24.88
C VAL A 681 -20.96 -27.20 24.72
N PHE A 682 -20.22 -27.52 25.80
CA PHE A 682 -19.04 -28.38 25.75
C PHE A 682 -19.32 -29.78 25.18
N THR A 683 -20.40 -30.42 25.60
CA THR A 683 -20.79 -31.76 25.12
C THR A 683 -21.12 -31.76 23.63
N LEU A 684 -21.72 -30.67 23.14
CA LEU A 684 -22.00 -30.46 21.73
C LEU A 684 -20.70 -30.25 20.93
N ILE A 685 -19.75 -29.48 21.46
CA ILE A 685 -18.42 -29.30 20.86
C ILE A 685 -17.68 -30.65 20.76
N GLN A 686 -17.71 -31.49 21.79
CA GLN A 686 -17.12 -32.83 21.74
C GLN A 686 -17.76 -33.70 20.65
N THR A 687 -19.08 -33.62 20.49
CA THR A 687 -19.80 -34.33 19.43
C THR A 687 -19.35 -33.88 18.04
N ILE A 688 -19.14 -32.57 17.84
CA ILE A 688 -18.60 -32.02 16.59
C ILE A 688 -17.17 -32.52 16.35
N LEU A 689 -16.28 -32.40 17.34
CA LEU A 689 -14.89 -32.85 17.22
C LEU A 689 -14.79 -34.34 16.89
N SER A 690 -15.68 -35.18 17.41
CA SER A 690 -15.70 -36.62 17.10
C SER A 690 -15.86 -36.93 15.60
N LYS A 691 -16.52 -36.04 14.85
CA LYS A 691 -16.76 -36.18 13.40
C LYS A 691 -15.78 -35.35 12.55
N TRP A 692 -15.29 -34.23 13.09
CA TRP A 692 -14.51 -33.23 12.36
C TRP A 692 -13.05 -33.10 12.82
N LEU A 693 -12.53 -34.07 13.58
CA LEU A 693 -11.17 -34.01 14.14
C LEU A 693 -10.06 -33.83 13.10
N SER A 694 -10.26 -34.34 11.88
CA SER A 694 -9.32 -34.26 10.77
C SER A 694 -9.40 -32.95 9.98
N ASP A 695 -10.44 -32.13 10.17
CA ASP A 695 -10.61 -30.86 9.45
C ASP A 695 -9.99 -29.71 10.25
N SER A 696 -8.95 -29.10 9.68
CA SER A 696 -8.20 -28.03 10.36
C SER A 696 -9.04 -26.80 10.66
N GLU A 697 -9.96 -26.40 9.77
CA GLU A 697 -10.73 -25.17 9.94
C GLU A 697 -11.78 -25.31 11.05
N VAL A 698 -12.40 -26.49 11.18
CA VAL A 698 -13.37 -26.74 12.27
C VAL A 698 -12.66 -26.82 13.62
N VAL A 699 -11.52 -27.51 13.69
CA VAL A 699 -10.73 -27.60 14.93
C VAL A 699 -10.21 -26.22 15.34
N GLU A 700 -9.76 -25.40 14.40
CA GLU A 700 -9.35 -24.01 14.66
C GLU A 700 -10.52 -23.16 15.16
N ALA A 701 -11.71 -23.28 14.58
CA ALA A 701 -12.90 -22.58 15.06
C ALA A 701 -13.29 -22.98 16.50
N VAL A 702 -13.20 -24.28 16.84
CA VAL A 702 -13.41 -24.76 18.21
C VAL A 702 -12.36 -24.20 19.17
N CYS A 703 -11.08 -24.27 18.81
CA CYS A 703 -10.01 -23.69 19.62
C CYS A 703 -10.21 -22.18 19.81
N GLY A 704 -10.66 -21.47 18.77
CA GLY A 704 -10.95 -20.05 18.81
C GLY A 704 -12.07 -19.66 19.79
N VAL A 705 -13.08 -20.50 20.01
CA VAL A 705 -14.10 -20.25 21.05
C VAL A 705 -13.45 -20.21 22.44
N PHE A 706 -12.65 -21.22 22.76
CA PHE A 706 -11.99 -21.30 24.07
C PHE A 706 -10.88 -20.29 24.22
N GLU A 707 -10.11 -20.00 23.17
CA GLU A 707 -9.06 -18.98 23.17
C GLU A 707 -9.60 -17.62 23.58
N ARG A 708 -10.69 -17.19 22.94
CA ARG A 708 -11.34 -15.91 23.28
C ARG A 708 -11.94 -15.95 24.67
N SER A 709 -12.58 -17.04 25.05
CA SER A 709 -13.17 -17.20 26.39
C SER A 709 -12.12 -17.14 27.50
N VAL A 710 -10.98 -17.81 27.32
CA VAL A 710 -9.86 -17.83 28.28
C VAL A 710 -9.24 -16.44 28.43
N LYS A 711 -9.07 -15.71 27.32
CA LYS A 711 -8.56 -14.32 27.34
C LYS A 711 -9.49 -13.36 28.05
N THR A 712 -10.80 -13.54 27.92
CA THR A 712 -11.79 -12.65 28.55
C THR A 712 -12.00 -12.98 30.02
N LEU A 713 -12.11 -14.26 30.37
CA LEU A 713 -12.47 -14.70 31.73
C LEU A 713 -11.26 -14.81 32.67
N LEU A 714 -10.05 -14.98 32.13
CA LEU A 714 -8.83 -15.15 32.93
C LEU A 714 -9.02 -16.25 34.00
N ASN A 715 -8.91 -15.91 35.28
CA ASN A 715 -9.02 -16.86 36.39
C ASN A 715 -10.44 -17.43 36.56
N ASP A 716 -11.49 -16.73 36.13
CA ASP A 716 -12.87 -17.23 36.17
C ASP A 716 -13.07 -18.45 35.26
N PHE A 717 -12.15 -18.69 34.32
CA PHE A 717 -12.15 -19.89 33.47
C PHE A 717 -11.71 -21.17 34.21
N ALA A 718 -11.20 -21.07 35.44
CA ALA A 718 -10.70 -22.20 36.23
C ALA A 718 -11.58 -23.47 36.21
N PRO A 719 -12.93 -23.40 36.30
CA PRO A 719 -13.79 -24.60 36.28
C PRO A 719 -13.72 -25.42 34.97
N MET A 720 -13.26 -24.83 33.86
CA MET A 720 -13.16 -25.47 32.55
C MET A 720 -11.78 -26.02 32.23
N VAL A 721 -10.75 -25.73 33.05
CA VAL A 721 -9.35 -26.06 32.77
C VAL A 721 -9.14 -27.56 32.55
N GLN A 722 -9.68 -28.40 33.43
CA GLN A 722 -9.57 -29.87 33.30
C GLN A 722 -10.13 -30.36 31.96
N GLN A 723 -11.37 -29.96 31.66
CA GLN A 723 -12.09 -30.40 30.46
C GLN A 723 -11.38 -29.94 29.18
N LEU A 724 -10.89 -28.70 29.17
CA LEU A 724 -10.17 -28.13 28.04
C LEU A 724 -8.81 -28.82 27.83
N SER A 725 -8.06 -29.09 28.90
CA SER A 725 -6.77 -29.79 28.82
C SER A 725 -6.91 -31.19 28.23
N GLU A 726 -7.93 -31.95 28.63
CA GLU A 726 -8.22 -33.27 28.08
C GLU A 726 -8.58 -33.21 26.58
N MET A 727 -9.44 -32.26 26.21
CA MET A 727 -9.86 -32.07 24.82
C MET A 727 -8.67 -31.66 23.92
N LEU A 728 -7.84 -30.71 24.37
CA LEU A 728 -6.64 -30.29 23.64
C LEU A 728 -5.64 -31.42 23.47
N GLY A 729 -5.46 -32.25 24.51
CA GLY A 729 -4.61 -33.42 24.43
C GLY A 729 -5.09 -34.43 23.37
N GLN A 730 -6.41 -34.66 23.29
CA GLN A 730 -7.02 -35.52 22.28
C GLN A 730 -6.85 -34.95 20.86
N ILE A 731 -7.13 -33.66 20.68
CA ILE A 731 -6.95 -32.96 19.39
C ILE A 731 -5.50 -33.07 18.93
N TYR A 732 -4.56 -32.66 19.78
CA TYR A 732 -3.15 -32.56 19.40
C TYR A 732 -2.51 -33.93 19.15
N SER A 733 -2.93 -34.97 19.89
CA SER A 733 -2.44 -36.34 19.68
C SER A 733 -2.92 -36.95 18.37
N ALA A 734 -4.13 -36.60 17.91
CA ALA A 734 -4.68 -37.11 16.67
C ALA A 734 -4.21 -36.31 15.44
N PHE A 735 -4.35 -34.98 15.50
CA PHE A 735 -3.97 -34.06 14.43
C PHE A 735 -3.27 -32.82 15.04
N PRO A 736 -1.93 -32.82 15.09
CA PRO A 736 -1.16 -31.72 15.65
C PRO A 736 -1.42 -30.40 14.90
N GLN A 737 -1.88 -29.37 15.61
CA GLN A 737 -2.18 -28.04 15.06
C GLN A 737 -1.62 -26.92 15.93
N ALA A 738 -1.22 -25.81 15.30
CA ALA A 738 -0.67 -24.65 16.00
C ALA A 738 -1.68 -23.99 16.97
N SER A 739 -2.97 -23.99 16.62
CA SER A 739 -4.05 -23.42 17.45
C SER A 739 -4.12 -24.05 18.86
N ALA A 740 -3.89 -25.36 18.97
CA ALA A 740 -3.84 -26.05 20.25
C ALA A 740 -2.60 -25.69 21.08
N LEU A 741 -1.45 -25.46 20.43
CA LEU A 741 -0.23 -24.95 21.09
C LEU A 741 -0.46 -23.55 21.64
N ASP A 742 -1.06 -22.66 20.85
CA ASP A 742 -1.37 -21.29 21.27
C ASP A 742 -2.36 -21.24 22.43
N LEU A 743 -3.39 -22.08 22.41
CA LEU A 743 -4.33 -22.16 23.52
C LEU A 743 -3.68 -22.75 24.78
N THR A 744 -2.83 -23.78 24.63
CA THR A 744 -2.02 -24.31 25.75
C THR A 744 -1.13 -23.22 26.35
N ARG A 745 -0.46 -22.42 25.51
CA ARG A 745 0.38 -21.28 25.95
C ARG A 745 -0.44 -20.26 26.74
N GLN A 746 -1.67 -19.96 26.32
CA GLN A 746 -2.54 -19.03 27.05
C GLN A 746 -2.98 -19.57 28.41
N MET A 747 -3.34 -20.85 28.48
CA MET A 747 -3.65 -21.51 29.76
C MET A 747 -2.45 -21.47 30.71
N VAL A 748 -1.23 -21.70 30.20
CA VAL A 748 0.00 -21.56 31.00
C VAL A 748 0.19 -20.13 31.49
N HIS A 749 0.02 -19.14 30.62
CA HIS A 749 0.21 -17.73 30.97
C HIS A 749 -0.72 -17.30 32.13
N ILE A 750 -1.97 -17.76 32.12
CA ILE A 750 -2.98 -17.36 33.13
C ILE A 750 -2.82 -18.17 34.42
N PHE A 751 -2.73 -19.50 34.33
CA PHE A 751 -2.84 -20.40 35.49
C PHE A 751 -1.49 -20.83 36.09
N ALA A 752 -0.34 -20.37 35.60
CA ALA A 752 0.97 -20.74 36.15
C ALA A 752 1.13 -20.43 37.64
N GLY A 753 0.43 -19.40 38.15
CA GLY A 753 0.42 -19.04 39.58
C GLY A 753 -0.53 -19.88 40.44
N GLU A 754 -1.48 -20.61 39.85
CA GLU A 754 -2.58 -21.28 40.54
C GLU A 754 -2.34 -22.79 40.69
N LYS A 755 -1.78 -23.19 41.85
CA LYS A 755 -1.40 -24.59 42.10
C LYS A 755 -2.55 -25.59 42.00
N ASP A 756 -3.77 -25.16 42.33
CA ASP A 756 -4.95 -26.03 42.37
C ASP A 756 -5.48 -26.38 40.96
N HIS A 757 -5.16 -25.55 39.94
CA HIS A 757 -5.65 -25.70 38.57
C HIS A 757 -4.54 -26.01 37.55
N PHE A 758 -3.27 -25.96 37.95
CA PHE A 758 -2.13 -26.13 37.02
C PHE A 758 -1.80 -27.59 36.65
N SER A 759 -2.15 -28.57 37.49
CA SER A 759 -1.83 -29.99 37.26
C SER A 759 -2.27 -30.52 35.88
N PRO A 760 -3.50 -30.24 35.39
CA PRO A 760 -3.96 -30.70 34.06
C PRO A 760 -3.21 -30.00 32.91
N ILE A 761 -2.82 -28.74 33.11
CA ILE A 761 -2.05 -27.96 32.14
C ILE A 761 -0.63 -28.52 32.04
N GLN A 762 -0.01 -28.89 33.15
CA GLN A 762 1.31 -29.53 33.15
C GLN A 762 1.29 -30.83 32.31
N ALA A 763 0.29 -31.69 32.53
CA ALA A 763 0.13 -32.92 31.75
C ALA A 763 -0.05 -32.63 30.25
N LEU A 764 -0.81 -31.57 29.90
CA LEU A 764 -0.97 -31.13 28.52
C LEU A 764 0.36 -30.64 27.91
N ILE A 765 1.17 -29.88 28.64
CA ILE A 765 2.49 -29.41 28.16
C ILE A 765 3.40 -30.60 27.84
N GLU A 766 3.46 -31.59 28.75
CA GLU A 766 4.29 -32.79 28.56
C GLU A 766 3.86 -33.56 27.29
N LEU A 767 2.56 -33.77 27.12
CA LEU A 767 1.98 -34.42 25.95
C LEU A 767 2.29 -33.66 24.65
N VAL A 768 1.94 -32.37 24.61
CA VAL A 768 2.08 -31.53 23.42
C VAL A 768 3.55 -31.38 23.05
N THR A 769 4.45 -31.21 24.01
CA THR A 769 5.89 -31.13 23.78
C THR A 769 6.43 -32.44 23.22
N SER A 770 6.03 -33.58 23.79
CA SER A 770 6.46 -34.91 23.32
C SER A 770 6.04 -35.14 21.86
N THR A 771 4.78 -34.85 21.52
CA THR A 771 4.26 -34.96 20.15
C THR A 771 4.91 -33.96 19.20
N THR A 772 5.17 -32.72 19.63
CA THR A 772 5.85 -31.72 18.79
C THR A 772 7.28 -32.15 18.47
N LEU A 773 8.01 -32.65 19.47
CA LEU A 773 9.39 -33.10 19.31
C LEU A 773 9.49 -34.30 18.38
N SER A 774 8.52 -35.23 18.39
CA SER A 774 8.52 -36.36 17.46
C SER A 774 8.29 -35.92 16.01
N ILE A 775 7.46 -34.89 15.78
CA ILE A 775 7.25 -34.28 14.46
C ILE A 775 8.51 -33.57 13.96
N PHE A 776 9.25 -32.91 14.85
CA PHE A 776 10.42 -32.11 14.51
C PHE A 776 11.71 -32.94 14.33
N GLN A 777 11.68 -34.24 14.60
CA GLN A 777 12.81 -35.10 14.29
C GLN A 777 13.03 -35.12 12.77
N PRO A 778 14.27 -34.93 12.27
CA PRO A 778 14.52 -35.03 10.85
C PRO A 778 14.13 -36.44 10.41
N LEU A 779 13.19 -36.54 9.47
CA LEU A 779 12.96 -37.76 8.69
C LEU A 779 14.34 -38.28 8.28
N SER A 780 14.74 -39.41 8.87
CA SER A 780 15.96 -40.08 8.48
C SER A 780 15.89 -40.31 6.97
N LYS A 781 16.97 -39.96 6.26
CA LYS A 781 17.10 -40.04 4.79
C LYS A 781 16.77 -41.41 4.17
N GLU A 782 16.42 -42.42 4.96
CA GLU A 782 16.12 -43.78 4.52
C GLU A 782 14.63 -44.03 4.17
N GLU A 783 13.68 -43.19 4.59
CA GLU A 783 12.25 -43.41 4.28
C GLU A 783 11.73 -42.66 3.04
N ALA A 784 12.55 -41.80 2.43
CA ALA A 784 12.18 -41.07 1.20
C ALA A 784 12.12 -41.94 -0.07
N THR A 785 12.48 -43.23 0.02
CA THR A 785 12.45 -44.17 -1.11
C THR A 785 11.30 -45.20 -1.06
N ALA A 786 10.39 -45.13 -0.10
CA ALA A 786 9.21 -46.00 -0.10
C ALA A 786 8.09 -45.41 -0.98
N PRO A 787 7.58 -46.14 -2.00
CA PRO A 787 6.41 -45.70 -2.74
C PRO A 787 5.18 -45.76 -1.84
N LYS A 788 4.44 -44.65 -1.74
CA LYS A 788 3.11 -44.64 -1.11
C LYS A 788 2.18 -45.61 -1.88
N PRO A 789 1.50 -46.57 -1.20
CA PRO A 789 0.39 -47.28 -1.81
C PRO A 789 -0.84 -46.35 -1.97
N PRO A 790 -1.80 -46.69 -2.86
CA PRO A 790 -2.80 -45.76 -3.39
C PRO A 790 -3.74 -45.15 -2.34
#